data_AF-A0AA89BKX7-F1
#
_entry.id   AF-A0AA89BKX7-F1
#
_cell.length_a   1.000
_cell.length_b   1.000
_cell.length_c   1.000
_cell.angle_alpha   90.00
_cell.angle_beta   90.00
_cell.angle_gamma   90.00
#
_symmetry.space_group_name_H-M   'P 1'
#
loop_
_entity.id
_entity.type
_entity.pdbx_description
1 polymer ?
#
loop_
_entity_poly.entity_id
_entity_poly.type
_entity_poly.pdbx_seq_one_letter_code
_entity_poly.pdbx_strand_id
1 'polypeptide(L)'
;NCENESTPDMHCMCVAYLILKPEAYMKDQFPYTKMAEEEAFDTLAGKMMLILTRVRLLRLGWPKSELPFPSIAGGHGSFSDSPRLNSIVGHVLHSSILVPYHGWRISHRTHHQNHGNVEKDESWVPLPEKTYKNMDDLTKFLRFKVPYPLFAFPVYLWRRSPGKEGSHFNPYSGLFHPNERNCVITSTFCWTLMVALLIYLSSVIGPFQMLRLYGVPYLIFVMWLDLVTYLHHHGHEQKLPWYRGKEWNYLRGGLTTVDRDYGWLNNIHHDIGTHVVHHLFPQIPHYHLREATEAAKPVLGKYYREPRKSGPIPFHLIGNLLQSMEHDHYVSDTEEIVYYQTDYQLHGSSRSKIEGDSSIGEKQLLIERYCMDISFFGVISDMLKAPFLRQVERTKIHFFTRALPPFAAMKAAANGEAINGYHKLSEEDDFDPSAPPPFRLADIRAAIPKHCWVKDPWRALSYVVRDVLAVFGLMAMAVYFDSSAFYVVYWIAQGTLFWALFVLGHDCGHGSFSDYPKLNNIVGHILHSSILVPYHGWRISHRTHHQNHGHVEKDESWVPLSEKTYKNVAVSTKLFRFRVPFPMFAYPIYLWIRSPGKKGSHFNPNTDLFQPSERNYVVTSTICWTMMAALLFCLSIVVGPFQMLKLYGIPYLIFVMWLDFVTYLHHHGHEQKLPWYRGKEWSYLRGGLTTVDRDYGWFNNIHHDIGTHVIHHLFPQIPHYHLREATKSAKHVLGKYYREPKKSGPVPFHLINNLVKSIEQDHYVSDTGEILYYQTDAQLYGSSRSKIE
;
A
#
# COMPACT_ATOMS: atom_id res chain seq x y z
N ASN A 1 -6.70 -28.40 -45.97
CA ASN A 1 -7.52 -29.50 -46.52
C ASN A 1 -7.71 -30.52 -45.42
N CYS A 2 -8.92 -31.08 -45.30
CA CYS A 2 -9.23 -32.13 -44.33
C CYS A 2 -8.98 -33.50 -44.95
N GLU A 3 -8.64 -34.52 -44.15
CA GLU A 3 -9.13 -35.89 -44.37
C GLU A 3 -8.99 -36.76 -43.10
N ASN A 4 -10.14 -37.26 -42.65
CA ASN A 4 -10.47 -38.52 -41.94
C ASN A 4 -9.62 -39.04 -40.74
N GLU A 5 -10.21 -38.85 -39.55
CA GLU A 5 -10.61 -39.91 -38.59
C GLU A 5 -9.83 -41.23 -38.48
N SER A 6 -9.20 -41.49 -37.31
CA SER A 6 -9.65 -42.47 -36.29
C SER A 6 -8.61 -42.68 -35.16
N THR A 7 -9.02 -43.24 -34.02
CA THR A 7 -8.30 -43.29 -32.71
C THR A 7 -7.82 -44.72 -32.36
N PRO A 8 -7.04 -45.02 -31.26
CA PRO A 8 -6.62 -44.17 -30.13
C PRO A 8 -5.13 -44.29 -29.65
N ASP A 9 -4.78 -43.48 -28.65
CA ASP A 9 -3.82 -43.72 -27.55
C ASP A 9 -2.53 -44.57 -27.75
N MET A 10 -1.52 -43.99 -28.42
CA MET A 10 -0.12 -44.50 -28.30
C MET A 10 0.74 -43.71 -27.28
N HIS A 11 0.34 -42.50 -26.89
CA HIS A 11 1.13 -41.65 -25.97
C HIS A 11 1.11 -42.11 -24.49
N CYS A 12 0.04 -42.75 -24.04
CA CYS A 12 -0.04 -43.28 -22.67
C CYS A 12 0.97 -44.41 -22.42
N MET A 13 1.30 -45.22 -23.43
CA MET A 13 2.29 -46.29 -23.28
C MET A 13 3.73 -45.77 -23.18
N CYS A 14 4.10 -44.70 -23.89
CA CYS A 14 5.44 -44.10 -23.77
C CYS A 14 5.70 -43.55 -22.35
N VAL A 15 4.69 -42.93 -21.72
CA VAL A 15 4.78 -42.46 -20.33
C VAL A 15 4.84 -43.65 -19.35
N ALA A 16 4.05 -44.71 -19.57
CA ALA A 16 4.11 -45.93 -18.76
C ALA A 16 5.47 -46.64 -18.86
N TYR A 17 6.12 -46.63 -20.03
CA TYR A 17 7.43 -47.26 -20.24
C TYR A 17 8.54 -46.57 -19.43
N LEU A 18 8.53 -45.23 -19.42
CA LEU A 18 9.45 -44.42 -18.59
C LEU A 18 9.21 -44.54 -17.08
N ILE A 19 8.02 -44.97 -16.65
CA ILE A 19 7.69 -45.22 -15.24
C ILE A 19 8.22 -46.58 -14.75
N LEU A 20 8.52 -47.53 -15.64
CA LEU A 20 8.82 -48.92 -15.27
C LEU A 20 10.27 -49.38 -15.46
N LYS A 21 11.14 -48.61 -16.16
CA LYS A 21 12.60 -48.91 -16.24
C LYS A 21 13.48 -47.64 -16.27
N PRO A 22 14.03 -47.20 -15.12
CA PRO A 22 14.98 -46.07 -15.07
C PRO A 22 16.33 -46.34 -15.75
N GLU A 23 16.77 -47.61 -15.79
CA GLU A 23 18.13 -48.01 -16.18
C GLU A 23 18.55 -47.65 -17.61
N ALA A 24 17.59 -47.44 -18.52
CA ALA A 24 17.85 -47.40 -19.97
C ALA A 24 18.48 -46.09 -20.47
N TYR A 25 18.39 -44.99 -19.72
CA TYR A 25 18.92 -43.68 -20.14
C TYR A 25 20.21 -43.26 -19.42
N MET A 26 20.62 -43.99 -18.37
CA MET A 26 21.79 -43.68 -17.55
C MET A 26 23.03 -44.53 -17.88
N LYS A 27 22.86 -45.65 -18.60
CA LYS A 27 23.93 -46.64 -18.85
C LYS A 27 25.00 -46.20 -19.86
N ASP A 28 24.69 -45.29 -20.78
CA ASP A 28 25.58 -44.90 -21.89
C ASP A 28 26.59 -43.78 -21.56
N GLN A 29 26.83 -43.50 -20.27
CA GLN A 29 27.80 -42.48 -19.82
C GLN A 29 28.78 -42.92 -18.73
N PHE A 30 28.46 -43.92 -17.88
CA PHE A 30 29.28 -44.22 -16.69
C PHE A 30 29.39 -45.72 -16.37
N PRO A 31 30.61 -46.31 -16.39
CA PRO A 31 30.83 -47.67 -15.92
C PRO A 31 31.07 -47.74 -14.39
N TYR A 32 30.11 -48.35 -13.68
CA TYR A 32 30.28 -49.21 -12.49
C TYR A 32 31.16 -48.74 -11.30
N THR A 33 30.55 -48.30 -10.18
CA THR A 33 30.44 -49.03 -8.88
C THR A 33 30.32 -48.14 -7.61
N LYS A 34 29.14 -48.07 -6.94
CA LYS A 34 28.99 -48.16 -5.45
C LYS A 34 27.53 -48.27 -4.95
N MET A 35 26.82 -49.32 -5.36
CA MET A 35 25.35 -49.49 -5.29
C MET A 35 24.60 -49.17 -3.96
N ALA A 36 25.23 -49.21 -2.78
CA ALA A 36 24.50 -49.23 -1.49
C ALA A 36 23.98 -47.87 -0.99
N GLU A 37 24.67 -46.76 -1.28
CA GLU A 37 24.19 -45.41 -0.93
C GLU A 37 23.52 -44.70 -2.13
N GLU A 38 23.90 -45.08 -3.36
CA GLU A 38 23.33 -44.59 -4.62
C GLU A 38 21.83 -44.90 -4.69
N GLU A 39 21.42 -46.14 -4.38
CA GLU A 39 20.02 -46.59 -4.43
C GLU A 39 19.09 -45.78 -3.52
N ALA A 40 19.57 -45.36 -2.34
CA ALA A 40 18.82 -44.49 -1.43
C ALA A 40 18.70 -43.05 -1.96
N PHE A 41 19.71 -42.55 -2.68
CA PHE A 41 19.72 -41.22 -3.31
C PHE A 41 18.83 -41.16 -4.56
N ASP A 42 18.84 -42.19 -5.40
CA ASP A 42 17.91 -42.29 -6.55
C ASP A 42 16.46 -42.38 -6.06
N THR A 43 16.21 -43.13 -4.98
CA THR A 43 14.89 -43.16 -4.33
C THR A 43 14.48 -41.76 -3.81
N LEU A 44 15.43 -40.95 -3.32
CA LEU A 44 15.16 -39.58 -2.87
C LEU A 44 14.84 -38.64 -4.04
N ALA A 45 15.61 -38.68 -5.13
CA ALA A 45 15.35 -37.91 -6.34
C ALA A 45 13.97 -38.25 -6.97
N GLY A 46 13.63 -39.55 -7.04
CA GLY A 46 12.31 -40.01 -7.48
C GLY A 46 11.17 -39.49 -6.60
N LYS A 47 11.33 -39.51 -5.27
CA LYS A 47 10.36 -38.94 -4.32
C LYS A 47 10.22 -37.42 -4.45
N MET A 48 11.29 -36.71 -4.79
CA MET A 48 11.28 -35.26 -5.04
C MET A 48 10.51 -34.89 -6.31
N MET A 49 10.66 -35.66 -7.41
CA MET A 49 9.78 -35.53 -8.58
C MET A 49 8.30 -35.81 -8.26
N LEU A 50 8.05 -36.72 -7.32
CA LEU A 50 6.71 -37.02 -6.80
C LEU A 50 6.12 -35.86 -5.96
N ILE A 51 6.94 -35.09 -5.23
CA ILE A 51 6.50 -33.83 -4.59
C ILE A 51 6.13 -32.80 -5.63
N LEU A 52 6.99 -32.52 -6.62
CA LEU A 52 6.67 -31.58 -7.70
C LEU A 52 5.35 -31.95 -8.40
N THR A 53 5.14 -33.24 -8.66
CA THR A 53 3.90 -33.76 -9.24
C THR A 53 2.70 -33.57 -8.29
N ARG A 54 2.84 -33.80 -6.98
CA ARG A 54 1.77 -33.54 -6.00
C ARG A 54 1.45 -32.05 -5.87
N VAL A 55 2.44 -31.16 -5.81
CA VAL A 55 2.26 -29.71 -5.78
C VAL A 55 1.53 -29.22 -7.05
N ARG A 56 1.86 -29.77 -8.21
CA ARG A 56 1.18 -29.50 -9.50
C ARG A 56 -0.26 -30.05 -9.55
N LEU A 57 -0.58 -31.12 -8.81
CA LEU A 57 -1.93 -31.70 -8.74
C LEU A 57 -2.82 -31.07 -7.64
N LEU A 58 -2.24 -30.53 -6.57
CA LEU A 58 -2.97 -30.02 -5.39
C LEU A 58 -3.46 -28.57 -5.58
N ARG A 59 -4.18 -28.32 -6.69
CA ARG A 59 -4.88 -27.06 -7.06
C ARG A 59 -4.03 -25.89 -7.60
N LEU A 60 -2.77 -26.09 -7.99
CA LEU A 60 -2.00 -25.06 -8.69
C LEU A 60 -2.14 -25.20 -10.21
N GLY A 61 -2.68 -24.17 -10.87
CA GLY A 61 -3.09 -24.18 -12.29
C GLY A 61 -1.94 -24.11 -13.31
N TRP A 62 -0.96 -25.00 -13.19
CA TRP A 62 0.24 -25.04 -14.03
C TRP A 62 -0.10 -25.45 -15.48
N PRO A 63 0.37 -24.72 -16.52
CA PRO A 63 0.28 -25.15 -17.92
C PRO A 63 0.85 -26.56 -18.17
N LYS A 64 0.33 -27.26 -19.19
CA LYS A 64 0.66 -28.67 -19.45
C LYS A 64 1.99 -28.92 -20.17
N SER A 65 2.62 -27.90 -20.75
CA SER A 65 3.84 -28.04 -21.56
C SER A 65 5.11 -28.20 -20.72
N GLU A 66 5.90 -29.21 -21.10
CA GLU A 66 7.37 -29.32 -20.96
C GLU A 66 8.02 -29.30 -19.56
N LEU A 67 8.65 -30.44 -19.23
CA LEU A 67 10.05 -30.50 -18.80
C LEU A 67 10.80 -31.06 -20.02
N PRO A 68 12.00 -30.57 -20.40
CA PRO A 68 13.10 -30.23 -19.48
C PRO A 68 13.42 -28.73 -19.34
N PHE A 69 14.04 -28.39 -18.21
CA PHE A 69 14.70 -27.13 -17.81
C PHE A 69 14.72 -25.97 -18.83
N PRO A 70 13.94 -24.89 -18.61
CA PRO A 70 14.62 -23.60 -18.39
C PRO A 70 13.92 -22.66 -17.39
N SER A 71 14.73 -21.98 -16.55
CA SER A 71 14.25 -20.95 -15.58
C SER A 71 13.17 -21.50 -14.61
N ILE A 72 12.40 -20.80 -13.76
CA ILE A 72 12.06 -19.37 -13.54
C ILE A 72 11.68 -19.13 -12.04
N ALA A 73 12.33 -18.24 -11.25
CA ALA A 73 11.93 -17.51 -10.01
C ALA A 73 12.80 -16.25 -9.74
N GLY A 74 12.26 -15.01 -9.76
CA GLY A 74 12.99 -13.76 -9.43
C GLY A 74 14.14 -13.36 -10.39
N GLY A 75 15.39 -13.54 -9.97
CA GLY A 75 16.55 -13.56 -10.88
C GLY A 75 16.36 -14.63 -11.94
N HIS A 76 15.94 -15.83 -11.53
CA HIS A 76 15.61 -16.91 -12.45
C HIS A 76 14.30 -16.60 -13.24
N GLY A 77 13.28 -15.94 -12.64
CA GLY A 77 12.15 -15.27 -13.31
C GLY A 77 10.64 -15.55 -13.05
N SER A 78 10.09 -16.48 -12.23
CA SER A 78 8.62 -16.79 -12.09
C SER A 78 7.76 -15.74 -11.37
N PHE A 79 8.09 -14.48 -11.60
CA PHE A 79 7.12 -13.41 -11.52
C PHE A 79 6.05 -13.53 -12.63
N SER A 80 6.38 -14.15 -13.78
CA SER A 80 5.47 -14.43 -14.88
C SER A 80 6.00 -15.55 -15.78
N ASP A 81 5.13 -16.20 -16.55
CA ASP A 81 5.51 -17.08 -17.66
C ASP A 81 6.14 -16.31 -18.84
N SER A 82 6.09 -14.98 -18.85
CA SER A 82 6.64 -14.12 -19.92
C SER A 82 8.08 -13.66 -19.62
N PRO A 83 9.12 -14.20 -20.31
CA PRO A 83 10.51 -13.80 -20.07
C PRO A 83 10.78 -12.31 -20.35
N ARG A 84 9.97 -11.70 -21.23
CA ARG A 84 10.02 -10.27 -21.52
C ARG A 84 9.50 -9.43 -20.35
N LEU A 85 8.37 -9.82 -19.75
CA LEU A 85 7.84 -9.13 -18.57
C LEU A 85 8.80 -9.25 -17.38
N ASN A 86 9.32 -10.45 -17.14
CA ASN A 86 10.31 -10.73 -16.10
C ASN A 86 11.57 -9.87 -16.28
N SER A 87 12.01 -9.67 -17.52
CA SER A 87 13.18 -8.84 -17.81
C SER A 87 12.89 -7.35 -17.61
N ILE A 88 11.72 -6.85 -18.03
CA ILE A 88 11.30 -5.44 -17.81
C ILE A 88 11.21 -5.14 -16.31
N VAL A 89 10.47 -5.97 -15.55
CA VAL A 89 10.31 -5.82 -14.10
C VAL A 89 11.64 -6.00 -13.38
N GLY A 90 12.45 -6.97 -13.81
CA GLY A 90 13.81 -7.18 -13.34
C GLY A 90 14.69 -5.93 -13.49
N HIS A 91 14.73 -5.32 -14.68
CA HIS A 91 15.47 -4.08 -14.92
C HIS A 91 15.00 -2.93 -14.03
N VAL A 92 13.68 -2.68 -13.92
CA VAL A 92 13.14 -1.59 -13.10
C VAL A 92 13.51 -1.78 -11.62
N LEU A 93 13.20 -2.95 -11.05
CA LEU A 93 13.43 -3.19 -9.62
C LEU A 93 14.92 -3.22 -9.27
N HIS A 94 15.74 -3.98 -10.01
CA HIS A 94 17.15 -4.17 -9.67
C HIS A 94 18.00 -2.92 -9.95
N SER A 95 17.74 -2.18 -11.05
CA SER A 95 18.48 -0.93 -11.29
C SER A 95 18.17 0.09 -10.19
N SER A 96 16.93 0.14 -9.70
CA SER A 96 16.52 1.06 -8.63
C SER A 96 17.21 0.82 -7.27
N ILE A 97 17.81 -0.36 -7.09
CA ILE A 97 18.65 -0.75 -5.93
C ILE A 97 20.13 -0.96 -6.34
N LEU A 98 20.59 -0.29 -7.40
CA LEU A 98 21.97 -0.33 -7.90
C LEU A 98 22.53 -1.72 -8.26
N VAL A 99 21.66 -2.65 -8.70
CA VAL A 99 22.03 -3.99 -9.18
C VAL A 99 21.88 -4.10 -10.71
N PRO A 100 22.91 -4.51 -11.47
CA PRO A 100 22.79 -4.76 -12.91
C PRO A 100 22.01 -6.06 -13.15
N TYR A 101 20.69 -5.96 -13.35
CA TYR A 101 19.74 -7.10 -13.34
C TYR A 101 20.26 -8.38 -14.01
N HIS A 102 20.61 -8.34 -15.30
CA HIS A 102 21.06 -9.52 -16.03
C HIS A 102 22.44 -10.01 -15.61
N GLY A 103 23.34 -9.11 -15.20
CA GLY A 103 24.66 -9.49 -14.69
C GLY A 103 24.54 -10.32 -13.41
N TRP A 104 23.80 -9.78 -12.42
CA TRP A 104 23.47 -10.50 -11.19
C TRP A 104 22.63 -11.76 -11.45
N ARG A 105 21.62 -11.70 -12.33
CA ARG A 105 20.79 -12.87 -12.69
C ARG A 105 21.63 -14.06 -13.15
N ILE A 106 22.62 -13.82 -14.01
CA ILE A 106 23.41 -14.90 -14.60
C ILE A 106 24.34 -15.52 -13.55
N SER A 107 25.04 -14.73 -12.73
CA SER A 107 25.86 -15.28 -11.65
C SER A 107 25.03 -15.97 -10.57
N HIS A 108 23.84 -15.44 -10.23
CA HIS A 108 22.89 -16.06 -9.30
C HIS A 108 22.35 -17.39 -9.85
N ARG A 109 22.02 -17.46 -11.15
CA ARG A 109 21.67 -18.73 -11.82
C ARG A 109 22.84 -19.72 -11.76
N THR A 110 24.08 -19.26 -11.98
CA THR A 110 25.27 -20.10 -11.90
C THR A 110 25.50 -20.62 -10.48
N HIS A 111 25.28 -19.80 -9.43
CA HIS A 111 25.25 -20.22 -8.03
C HIS A 111 24.21 -21.34 -7.82
N HIS A 112 22.95 -21.15 -8.21
CA HIS A 112 21.92 -22.19 -8.09
C HIS A 112 22.16 -23.44 -8.96
N GLN A 113 23.03 -23.37 -9.98
CA GLN A 113 23.43 -24.54 -10.77
C GLN A 113 24.63 -25.29 -10.16
N ASN A 114 25.40 -24.65 -9.28
CA ASN A 114 26.68 -25.15 -8.77
C ASN A 114 26.82 -25.05 -7.25
N HIS A 115 25.73 -24.81 -6.51
CA HIS A 115 25.77 -24.48 -5.08
C HIS A 115 26.53 -25.52 -4.26
N GLY A 116 27.36 -25.06 -3.33
CA GLY A 116 28.20 -25.95 -2.51
C GLY A 116 29.37 -26.62 -3.26
N ASN A 117 29.66 -26.23 -4.51
CA ASN A 117 30.90 -26.63 -5.19
C ASN A 117 32.00 -25.58 -5.01
N VAL A 118 33.17 -25.97 -4.50
CA VAL A 118 34.26 -25.04 -4.18
C VAL A 118 34.78 -24.30 -5.43
N GLU A 119 34.79 -24.93 -6.60
CA GLU A 119 35.33 -24.34 -7.83
C GLU A 119 34.31 -23.50 -8.61
N LYS A 120 33.05 -23.95 -8.70
CA LYS A 120 32.04 -23.44 -9.64
C LYS A 120 30.95 -22.58 -9.02
N ASP A 121 30.75 -22.63 -7.70
CA ASP A 121 29.79 -21.76 -7.02
C ASP A 121 30.24 -20.28 -7.09
N GLU A 122 29.32 -19.33 -7.16
CA GLU A 122 29.64 -17.90 -7.24
C GLU A 122 29.32 -17.11 -5.96
N SER A 123 28.44 -17.62 -5.08
CA SER A 123 27.98 -16.92 -3.87
C SER A 123 28.63 -17.52 -2.62
N TRP A 124 29.10 -16.67 -1.70
CA TRP A 124 29.66 -17.04 -0.39
C TRP A 124 30.67 -18.21 -0.39
N VAL A 125 31.43 -18.34 -1.47
CA VAL A 125 32.39 -19.44 -1.70
C VAL A 125 33.47 -19.46 -0.61
N PRO A 126 33.78 -20.63 -0.01
CA PRO A 126 34.87 -20.76 0.95
C PRO A 126 36.20 -20.47 0.27
N LEU A 127 37.16 -19.97 1.06
CA LEU A 127 38.52 -19.77 0.55
C LEU A 127 39.31 -21.08 0.61
N PRO A 128 39.86 -21.58 -0.51
CA PRO A 128 40.86 -22.64 -0.47
C PRO A 128 42.07 -22.18 0.34
N GLU A 129 42.68 -23.08 1.11
CA GLU A 129 43.73 -22.81 2.11
C GLU A 129 44.89 -21.97 1.54
N LYS A 130 45.41 -22.34 0.37
CA LYS A 130 46.44 -21.57 -0.36
C LYS A 130 45.99 -20.15 -0.72
N THR A 131 44.72 -19.96 -1.07
CA THR A 131 44.15 -18.64 -1.38
C THR A 131 44.04 -17.80 -0.10
N TYR A 132 43.58 -18.39 1.01
CA TYR A 132 43.50 -17.73 2.32
C TYR A 132 44.90 -17.30 2.83
N LYS A 133 45.87 -18.22 2.80
CA LYS A 133 47.25 -17.96 3.26
C LYS A 133 47.97 -16.86 2.48
N ASN A 134 47.62 -16.69 1.20
CA ASN A 134 48.17 -15.64 0.34
C ASN A 134 47.51 -14.26 0.50
N MET A 135 46.45 -14.11 1.32
CA MET A 135 45.87 -12.79 1.60
C MET A 135 46.69 -12.03 2.64
N ASP A 136 46.73 -10.70 2.52
CA ASP A 136 47.24 -9.84 3.58
C ASP A 136 46.30 -9.84 4.80
N ASP A 137 46.83 -9.52 5.97
CA ASP A 137 46.09 -9.65 7.23
C ASP A 137 44.99 -8.59 7.40
N LEU A 138 45.05 -7.46 6.68
CA LEU A 138 43.96 -6.48 6.65
C LEU A 138 42.77 -7.01 5.83
N THR A 139 43.03 -7.62 4.67
CA THR A 139 42.00 -8.31 3.86
C THR A 139 41.37 -9.46 4.65
N LYS A 140 42.16 -10.28 5.37
CA LYS A 140 41.63 -11.31 6.27
C LYS A 140 40.76 -10.68 7.38
N PHE A 141 41.30 -9.69 8.11
CA PHE A 141 40.63 -9.02 9.22
C PHE A 141 39.28 -8.45 8.78
N LEU A 142 39.24 -7.75 7.65
CA LEU A 142 38.00 -7.19 7.10
C LEU A 142 37.03 -8.29 6.67
N ARG A 143 37.48 -9.31 5.92
CA ARG A 143 36.59 -10.37 5.42
C ARG A 143 35.85 -11.13 6.53
N PHE A 144 36.40 -11.19 7.75
CA PHE A 144 35.80 -11.94 8.87
C PHE A 144 35.39 -11.06 10.06
N LYS A 145 35.31 -9.72 9.91
CA LYS A 145 34.82 -8.81 10.97
C LYS A 145 33.80 -7.78 10.47
N VAL A 146 32.82 -7.51 11.32
CA VAL A 146 31.80 -6.47 11.10
C VAL A 146 32.51 -5.12 10.94
N PRO A 147 32.12 -4.26 9.96
CA PRO A 147 30.93 -4.36 9.14
C PRO A 147 31.11 -5.00 7.75
N TYR A 148 32.32 -5.33 7.30
CA TYR A 148 32.59 -5.58 5.88
C TYR A 148 31.75 -6.72 5.24
N PRO A 149 31.51 -7.88 5.89
CA PRO A 149 30.63 -8.91 5.34
C PRO A 149 29.17 -8.48 5.14
N LEU A 150 28.73 -7.40 5.78
CA LEU A 150 27.39 -6.80 5.64
C LEU A 150 27.35 -5.68 4.59
N PHE A 151 28.48 -5.37 3.94
CA PHE A 151 28.57 -4.39 2.85
C PHE A 151 29.46 -4.91 1.71
N ALA A 152 29.53 -6.23 1.55
CA ALA A 152 30.35 -6.91 0.57
C ALA A 152 29.69 -6.91 -0.82
N PHE A 153 28.36 -6.94 -0.89
CA PHE A 153 27.61 -7.08 -2.14
C PHE A 153 27.97 -6.05 -3.25
N PRO A 154 28.13 -4.74 -2.98
CA PRO A 154 28.55 -3.77 -4.00
C PRO A 154 29.97 -4.04 -4.53
N VAL A 155 30.86 -4.57 -3.69
CA VAL A 155 32.23 -4.97 -4.06
C VAL A 155 32.19 -6.26 -4.89
N TYR A 156 31.38 -7.24 -4.49
CA TYR A 156 31.13 -8.48 -5.24
C TYR A 156 30.59 -8.20 -6.65
N LEU A 157 29.66 -7.25 -6.81
CA LEU A 157 29.18 -6.83 -8.13
C LEU A 157 30.34 -6.34 -9.01
N TRP A 158 31.34 -5.66 -8.45
CA TRP A 158 32.47 -5.13 -9.21
C TRP A 158 33.66 -6.09 -9.40
N ARG A 159 33.90 -7.03 -8.47
CA ARG A 159 35.12 -7.86 -8.40
C ARG A 159 34.93 -9.36 -8.13
N ARG A 160 33.68 -9.88 -8.09
CA ARG A 160 33.32 -11.27 -7.70
C ARG A 160 33.78 -11.67 -6.28
N SER A 161 33.54 -12.92 -5.92
CA SER A 161 34.05 -13.58 -4.72
C SER A 161 35.59 -13.71 -4.80
N PRO A 162 36.36 -13.30 -3.77
CA PRO A 162 37.83 -13.32 -3.82
C PRO A 162 38.40 -14.70 -4.16
N GLY A 163 39.37 -14.72 -5.09
CA GLY A 163 39.84 -15.93 -5.77
C GLY A 163 39.26 -16.11 -7.18
N LYS A 164 38.24 -15.32 -7.57
CA LYS A 164 37.66 -15.30 -8.93
C LYS A 164 37.77 -13.91 -9.54
N GLU A 165 38.16 -13.84 -10.81
CA GLU A 165 38.27 -12.57 -11.56
C GLU A 165 37.02 -12.28 -12.39
N GLY A 166 36.61 -11.01 -12.45
CA GLY A 166 35.52 -10.54 -13.31
C GLY A 166 34.65 -9.48 -12.64
N SER A 167 33.67 -8.99 -13.39
CA SER A 167 32.73 -7.96 -12.96
C SER A 167 31.34 -8.24 -13.53
N HIS A 168 30.28 -7.92 -12.78
CA HIS A 168 28.90 -8.09 -13.22
C HIS A 168 28.46 -7.03 -14.26
N PHE A 169 29.28 -5.99 -14.45
CA PHE A 169 29.03 -4.91 -15.40
C PHE A 169 29.79 -5.08 -16.74
N ASN A 170 30.81 -5.94 -16.77
CA ASN A 170 31.65 -6.17 -17.95
C ASN A 170 31.10 -7.35 -18.77
N PRO A 171 30.59 -7.15 -20.00
CA PRO A 171 30.08 -8.25 -20.84
C PRO A 171 31.17 -9.25 -21.29
N TYR A 172 32.46 -8.89 -21.17
CA TYR A 172 33.59 -9.78 -21.45
C TYR A 172 34.13 -10.49 -20.19
N SER A 173 33.46 -10.34 -19.05
CA SER A 173 33.73 -11.08 -17.81
C SER A 173 33.55 -12.59 -18.00
N GLY A 174 34.41 -13.39 -17.37
CA GLY A 174 34.30 -14.86 -17.32
C GLY A 174 33.07 -15.41 -16.57
N LEU A 175 32.15 -14.53 -16.17
CA LEU A 175 30.80 -14.87 -15.68
C LEU A 175 29.81 -15.21 -16.80
N PHE A 176 30.08 -14.80 -18.06
CA PHE A 176 29.05 -14.69 -19.10
C PHE A 176 29.44 -15.41 -20.40
N HIS A 177 28.50 -16.16 -20.98
CA HIS A 177 28.70 -16.73 -22.30
C HIS A 177 28.58 -15.67 -23.42
N PRO A 178 29.19 -15.87 -24.61
CA PRO A 178 29.18 -14.87 -25.69
C PRO A 178 27.79 -14.42 -26.16
N ASN A 179 26.77 -15.28 -26.03
CA ASN A 179 25.37 -14.98 -26.32
C ASN A 179 24.65 -14.15 -25.24
N GLU A 180 25.19 -14.08 -24.02
CA GLU A 180 24.60 -13.33 -22.89
C GLU A 180 25.08 -11.87 -22.81
N ARG A 181 26.11 -11.50 -23.60
CA ARG A 181 26.76 -10.17 -23.58
C ARG A 181 25.80 -9.00 -23.73
N ASN A 182 24.83 -9.11 -24.65
CA ASN A 182 23.84 -8.05 -24.90
C ASN A 182 22.93 -7.82 -23.70
N CYS A 183 22.61 -8.86 -22.92
CA CYS A 183 21.86 -8.75 -21.68
C CYS A 183 22.65 -7.96 -20.62
N VAL A 184 23.95 -8.25 -20.48
CA VAL A 184 24.85 -7.54 -19.55
C VAL A 184 24.98 -6.07 -19.93
N ILE A 185 25.22 -5.76 -21.22
CA ILE A 185 25.26 -4.39 -21.75
C ILE A 185 23.96 -3.63 -21.42
N THR A 186 22.80 -4.26 -21.65
CA THR A 186 21.48 -3.65 -21.37
C THR A 186 21.32 -3.33 -19.88
N SER A 187 21.77 -4.23 -18.99
CA SER A 187 21.67 -4.01 -17.54
C SER A 187 22.65 -2.97 -17.01
N THR A 188 23.88 -2.93 -17.54
CA THR A 188 24.86 -1.88 -17.23
C THR A 188 24.35 -0.51 -17.69
N PHE A 189 23.66 -0.42 -18.83
CA PHE A 189 23.01 0.81 -19.30
C PHE A 189 21.87 1.24 -18.38
N CYS A 190 20.94 0.36 -18.01
CA CYS A 190 19.85 0.67 -17.06
C CYS A 190 20.39 1.12 -15.69
N TRP A 191 21.45 0.47 -15.19
CA TRP A 191 22.14 0.87 -13.96
C TRP A 191 22.76 2.27 -14.08
N THR A 192 23.44 2.56 -15.20
CA THR A 192 24.05 3.87 -15.47
C THR A 192 22.99 4.97 -15.53
N LEU A 193 21.81 4.70 -16.10
CA LEU A 193 20.68 5.63 -16.07
C LEU A 193 20.17 5.90 -14.65
N MET A 194 20.09 4.87 -13.78
CA MET A 194 19.72 5.10 -12.36
C MET A 194 20.79 5.91 -11.63
N VAL A 195 22.08 5.65 -11.85
CA VAL A 195 23.16 6.44 -11.25
C VAL A 195 23.12 7.89 -11.74
N ALA A 196 22.88 8.13 -13.02
CA ALA A 196 22.69 9.47 -13.57
C ALA A 196 21.47 10.20 -12.96
N LEU A 197 20.35 9.48 -12.78
CA LEU A 197 19.16 9.99 -12.09
C LEU A 197 19.45 10.35 -10.63
N LEU A 198 20.18 9.50 -9.89
CA LEU A 198 20.56 9.75 -8.50
C LEU A 198 21.53 10.94 -8.37
N ILE A 199 22.47 11.11 -9.31
CA ILE A 199 23.35 12.29 -9.37
C ILE A 199 22.54 13.56 -9.66
N TYR A 200 21.60 13.50 -10.63
CA TYR A 200 20.70 14.61 -10.92
C TYR A 200 19.85 14.99 -9.72
N LEU A 201 19.18 14.03 -9.08
CA LEU A 201 18.39 14.27 -7.87
C LEU A 201 19.26 14.83 -6.73
N SER A 202 20.47 14.29 -6.52
CA SER A 202 21.46 14.81 -5.57
C SER A 202 21.81 16.29 -5.82
N SER A 203 21.89 16.71 -7.09
CA SER A 203 22.12 18.11 -7.46
C SER A 203 20.90 19.02 -7.24
N VAL A 204 19.68 18.46 -7.25
CA VAL A 204 18.41 19.20 -7.09
C VAL A 204 17.98 19.31 -5.62
N ILE A 205 18.01 18.23 -4.85
CA ILE A 205 17.58 18.20 -3.44
C ILE A 205 18.74 18.30 -2.44
N GLY A 206 19.97 18.30 -2.93
CA GLY A 206 21.20 18.36 -2.13
C GLY A 206 21.71 16.98 -1.67
N PRO A 207 23.04 16.76 -1.63
CA PRO A 207 23.63 15.44 -1.41
C PRO A 207 23.32 14.86 -0.03
N PHE A 208 23.24 15.68 1.02
CA PHE A 208 22.84 15.22 2.36
C PHE A 208 21.40 14.73 2.42
N GLN A 209 20.48 15.32 1.63
CA GLN A 209 19.10 14.88 1.57
C GLN A 209 18.95 13.63 0.70
N MET A 210 19.70 13.53 -0.40
CA MET A 210 19.80 12.30 -1.20
C MET A 210 20.37 11.12 -0.39
N LEU A 211 21.39 11.37 0.44
CA LEU A 211 21.95 10.41 1.39
C LEU A 211 20.89 9.95 2.40
N ARG A 212 20.08 10.86 2.95
CA ARG A 212 19.00 10.51 3.90
C ARG A 212 17.84 9.74 3.25
N LEU A 213 17.39 10.16 2.06
CA LEU A 213 16.20 9.59 1.39
C LEU A 213 16.47 8.31 0.61
N TYR A 214 17.71 8.09 0.15
CA TYR A 214 18.08 6.93 -0.67
C TYR A 214 19.32 6.21 -0.14
N GLY A 215 20.41 6.94 0.16
CA GLY A 215 21.67 6.33 0.55
C GLY A 215 21.60 5.49 1.83
N VAL A 216 20.95 5.98 2.88
CA VAL A 216 20.76 5.26 4.15
C VAL A 216 19.80 4.06 3.97
N PRO A 217 18.61 4.18 3.34
CA PRO A 217 17.79 3.02 2.98
C PRO A 217 18.53 1.98 2.11
N TYR A 218 19.33 2.40 1.14
CA TYR A 218 20.14 1.52 0.30
C TYR A 218 21.21 0.76 1.11
N LEU A 219 21.91 1.44 2.03
CA LEU A 219 22.85 0.78 2.94
C LEU A 219 22.16 -0.23 3.86
N ILE A 220 20.95 0.08 4.37
CA ILE A 220 20.15 -0.86 5.16
C ILE A 220 19.72 -2.08 4.31
N PHE A 221 19.37 -1.87 3.03
CA PHE A 221 19.08 -2.95 2.08
C PHE A 221 20.30 -3.85 1.84
N VAL A 222 21.47 -3.27 1.56
CA VAL A 222 22.72 -4.02 1.35
C VAL A 222 23.05 -4.84 2.60
N MET A 223 22.98 -4.23 3.78
CA MET A 223 23.18 -4.89 5.07
C MET A 223 22.23 -6.08 5.27
N TRP A 224 20.95 -5.95 4.91
CA TRP A 224 20.00 -7.05 5.01
C TRP A 224 20.21 -8.16 3.97
N LEU A 225 20.57 -7.81 2.73
CA LEU A 225 20.84 -8.78 1.66
C LEU A 225 22.07 -9.64 1.98
N ASP A 226 23.17 -9.00 2.37
CA ASP A 226 24.39 -9.69 2.78
C ASP A 226 24.13 -10.53 4.05
N LEU A 227 23.43 -9.98 5.07
CA LEU A 227 23.07 -10.73 6.29
C LEU A 227 22.26 -12.00 6.02
N VAL A 228 21.21 -11.91 5.18
CA VAL A 228 20.33 -13.05 4.87
C VAL A 228 21.09 -14.10 4.09
N THR A 229 21.78 -13.71 3.02
CA THR A 229 22.53 -14.66 2.20
C THR A 229 23.68 -15.30 2.99
N TYR A 230 24.44 -14.53 3.77
CA TYR A 230 25.48 -15.08 4.64
C TYR A 230 24.92 -16.12 5.61
N LEU A 231 23.80 -15.83 6.28
CA LEU A 231 23.17 -16.76 7.23
C LEU A 231 22.57 -18.00 6.58
N HIS A 232 22.17 -17.96 5.30
CA HIS A 232 21.68 -19.13 4.57
C HIS A 232 22.80 -20.04 4.06
N HIS A 233 24.00 -19.50 3.82
CA HIS A 233 25.15 -20.22 3.27
C HIS A 233 26.24 -20.56 4.30
N HIS A 234 26.19 -19.99 5.51
CA HIS A 234 27.03 -20.36 6.65
C HIS A 234 26.21 -20.88 7.82
N GLY A 235 26.84 -21.68 8.67
CA GLY A 235 26.17 -22.33 9.79
C GLY A 235 27.11 -23.25 10.55
N HIS A 236 28.04 -22.65 11.31
CA HIS A 236 29.07 -23.36 12.07
C HIS A 236 28.54 -24.58 12.85
N GLU A 237 27.49 -24.39 13.67
CA GLU A 237 26.87 -25.49 14.45
C GLU A 237 26.29 -26.61 13.57
N GLN A 238 25.89 -26.31 12.34
CA GLN A 238 25.31 -27.26 11.39
C GLN A 238 26.38 -28.06 10.60
N LYS A 239 27.66 -27.68 10.70
CA LYS A 239 28.83 -28.32 10.04
C LYS A 239 28.56 -28.65 8.57
N LEU A 240 28.33 -27.59 7.79
CA LEU A 240 27.94 -27.67 6.39
C LEU A 240 29.15 -28.08 5.53
N PRO A 241 29.08 -29.18 4.77
CA PRO A 241 30.14 -29.57 3.86
C PRO A 241 30.13 -28.73 2.59
N TRP A 242 31.29 -28.64 1.94
CA TRP A 242 31.46 -28.22 0.56
C TRP A 242 32.12 -29.35 -0.24
N TYR A 243 31.88 -29.39 -1.56
CA TYR A 243 32.24 -30.55 -2.39
C TYR A 243 33.07 -30.16 -3.62
N ARG A 244 33.91 -31.09 -4.07
CA ARG A 244 34.70 -31.01 -5.31
C ARG A 244 34.44 -32.21 -6.22
N GLY A 245 35.10 -32.21 -7.39
CA GLY A 245 35.36 -33.41 -8.18
C GLY A 245 34.13 -34.26 -8.47
N LYS A 246 34.15 -35.52 -8.04
CA LYS A 246 33.02 -36.45 -8.19
C LYS A 246 32.03 -36.43 -7.03
N GLU A 247 32.42 -35.91 -5.88
CA GLU A 247 31.57 -35.84 -4.69
C GLU A 247 30.44 -34.81 -4.84
N TRP A 248 30.66 -33.73 -5.61
CA TRP A 248 29.61 -32.75 -5.86
C TRP A 248 28.51 -33.27 -6.80
N ASN A 249 27.25 -33.10 -6.38
CA ASN A 249 26.09 -33.10 -7.26
C ASN A 249 25.05 -32.07 -6.79
N TYR A 250 24.11 -31.70 -7.66
CA TYR A 250 23.12 -30.65 -7.41
C TYR A 250 22.30 -30.84 -6.12
N LEU A 251 21.96 -32.08 -5.77
CA LEU A 251 21.16 -32.41 -4.59
C LEU A 251 22.01 -32.32 -3.30
N ARG A 252 23.21 -32.91 -3.29
CA ARG A 252 24.16 -32.78 -2.17
C ARG A 252 24.49 -31.30 -1.91
N GLY A 253 24.72 -30.53 -2.97
CA GLY A 253 24.95 -29.10 -2.93
C GLY A 253 23.76 -28.30 -2.36
N GLY A 254 22.52 -28.57 -2.78
CA GLY A 254 21.36 -27.83 -2.26
C GLY A 254 21.16 -28.01 -0.75
N LEU A 255 21.53 -29.19 -0.24
CA LEU A 255 21.46 -29.55 1.18
C LEU A 255 22.63 -29.00 2.04
N THR A 256 23.55 -28.23 1.46
CA THR A 256 24.54 -27.43 2.22
C THR A 256 23.97 -26.09 2.70
N THR A 257 22.85 -25.63 2.13
CA THR A 257 22.16 -24.41 2.59
C THR A 257 21.32 -24.67 3.85
N VAL A 258 20.90 -23.61 4.54
CA VAL A 258 20.13 -23.71 5.79
C VAL A 258 18.99 -22.70 5.84
N ASP A 259 17.81 -23.18 6.22
CA ASP A 259 16.65 -22.35 6.55
C ASP A 259 16.91 -21.50 7.81
N ARG A 260 16.27 -20.32 7.87
CA ARG A 260 16.36 -19.37 8.98
C ARG A 260 15.01 -18.73 9.24
N ASP A 261 14.60 -18.69 10.51
CA ASP A 261 13.37 -18.01 10.92
C ASP A 261 13.68 -16.58 11.40
N TYR A 262 13.26 -15.57 10.64
CA TYR A 262 13.40 -14.16 10.98
C TYR A 262 12.19 -13.61 11.78
N GLY A 263 11.25 -14.48 12.18
CA GLY A 263 10.04 -14.09 12.91
C GLY A 263 9.04 -13.36 12.02
N TRP A 264 8.52 -12.21 12.48
CA TRP A 264 7.58 -11.41 11.67
C TRP A 264 8.20 -10.87 10.37
N LEU A 265 9.54 -10.78 10.30
CA LEU A 265 10.27 -10.32 9.13
C LEU A 265 10.16 -11.29 7.94
N ASN A 266 9.85 -12.58 8.17
CA ASN A 266 9.60 -13.55 7.08
C ASN A 266 8.55 -13.02 6.10
N ASN A 267 7.50 -12.35 6.60
CA ASN A 267 6.41 -11.81 5.80
C ASN A 267 6.88 -10.70 4.83
N ILE A 268 7.87 -9.89 5.23
CA ILE A 268 8.42 -8.81 4.39
C ILE A 268 9.60 -9.28 3.53
N HIS A 269 10.30 -10.34 3.94
CA HIS A 269 11.30 -11.04 3.14
C HIS A 269 10.69 -12.18 2.29
N HIS A 270 9.36 -12.18 2.10
CA HIS A 270 8.64 -13.09 1.21
C HIS A 270 8.91 -14.59 1.47
N ASP A 271 9.00 -14.98 2.75
CA ASP A 271 9.29 -16.34 3.23
C ASP A 271 10.63 -16.95 2.72
N ILE A 272 11.57 -16.12 2.23
CA ILE A 272 12.90 -16.58 1.74
C ILE A 272 13.73 -17.33 2.79
N GLY A 273 13.38 -17.22 4.07
CA GLY A 273 13.94 -18.05 5.15
C GLY A 273 13.74 -19.56 4.97
N THR A 274 12.91 -19.98 4.00
CA THR A 274 12.79 -21.36 3.51
C THR A 274 13.76 -21.67 2.35
N HIS A 275 15.03 -21.31 2.57
CA HIS A 275 16.07 -21.21 1.54
C HIS A 275 16.52 -22.57 0.97
N VAL A 276 16.42 -23.67 1.71
CA VAL A 276 16.81 -25.00 1.21
C VAL A 276 15.94 -25.43 0.02
N VAL A 277 14.63 -25.20 0.11
CA VAL A 277 13.71 -25.51 -0.99
C VAL A 277 13.81 -24.49 -2.12
N HIS A 278 14.16 -23.23 -1.82
CA HIS A 278 14.56 -22.27 -2.85
C HIS A 278 15.82 -22.72 -3.62
N HIS A 279 16.79 -23.35 -2.96
CA HIS A 279 17.98 -23.89 -3.63
C HIS A 279 17.71 -25.14 -4.46
N LEU A 280 16.92 -26.07 -3.94
CA LEU A 280 16.57 -27.29 -4.68
C LEU A 280 15.64 -26.99 -5.86
N PHE A 281 14.71 -26.05 -5.71
CA PHE A 281 13.73 -25.68 -6.73
C PHE A 281 13.61 -24.15 -6.88
N PRO A 282 14.64 -23.46 -7.44
CA PRO A 282 14.65 -22.02 -7.69
C PRO A 282 13.69 -21.59 -8.82
N GLN A 283 12.65 -22.38 -9.06
CA GLN A 283 11.52 -22.13 -9.93
C GLN A 283 10.23 -21.83 -9.15
N ILE A 284 10.15 -22.31 -7.90
CA ILE A 284 8.97 -22.12 -7.05
C ILE A 284 8.89 -20.63 -6.68
N PRO A 285 7.77 -19.94 -6.98
CA PRO A 285 7.63 -18.53 -6.62
C PRO A 285 7.54 -18.37 -5.11
N HIS A 286 8.00 -17.23 -4.60
CA HIS A 286 8.17 -16.99 -3.17
C HIS A 286 6.92 -17.28 -2.34
N TYR A 287 5.74 -16.94 -2.85
CA TYR A 287 4.45 -17.13 -2.19
C TYR A 287 3.99 -18.60 -2.07
N HIS A 288 4.71 -19.55 -2.67
CA HIS A 288 4.53 -21.00 -2.47
C HIS A 288 5.74 -21.69 -1.82
N LEU A 289 6.87 -20.99 -1.56
CA LEU A 289 8.07 -21.63 -0.99
C LEU A 289 7.79 -22.31 0.36
N ARG A 290 6.99 -21.67 1.22
CA ARG A 290 6.62 -22.23 2.52
C ARG A 290 5.76 -23.50 2.39
N GLU A 291 4.79 -23.52 1.48
CA GLU A 291 3.95 -24.69 1.20
C GLU A 291 4.77 -25.84 0.60
N ALA A 292 5.66 -25.51 -0.33
CA ALA A 292 6.61 -26.46 -0.91
C ALA A 292 7.59 -27.02 0.14
N THR A 293 7.96 -26.21 1.13
CA THR A 293 8.84 -26.62 2.23
C THR A 293 8.17 -27.61 3.16
N GLU A 294 6.96 -27.31 3.67
CA GLU A 294 6.20 -28.29 4.46
C GLU A 294 5.92 -29.59 3.68
N ALA A 295 5.73 -29.52 2.35
CA ALA A 295 5.61 -30.68 1.48
C ALA A 295 6.94 -31.45 1.26
N ALA A 296 8.09 -30.78 1.36
CA ALA A 296 9.41 -31.38 1.18
C ALA A 296 9.95 -32.07 2.46
N LYS A 297 9.65 -31.55 3.66
CA LYS A 297 10.16 -32.08 4.95
C LYS A 297 10.03 -33.61 5.09
N PRO A 298 8.89 -34.27 4.76
CA PRO A 298 8.75 -35.72 4.95
C PRO A 298 9.62 -36.56 4.00
N VAL A 299 10.06 -36.00 2.87
CA VAL A 299 10.93 -36.67 1.89
C VAL A 299 12.40 -36.39 2.17
N LEU A 300 12.74 -35.14 2.53
CA LEU A 300 14.09 -34.78 2.96
C LEU A 300 14.47 -35.47 4.28
N GLY A 301 13.50 -35.69 5.18
CA GLY A 301 13.68 -36.45 6.42
C GLY A 301 14.88 -35.96 7.24
N LYS A 302 15.85 -36.85 7.50
CA LYS A 302 17.08 -36.55 8.27
C LYS A 302 18.00 -35.48 7.64
N TYR A 303 17.80 -35.13 6.36
CA TYR A 303 18.61 -34.13 5.65
C TYR A 303 18.04 -32.70 5.75
N TYR A 304 16.77 -32.55 6.15
CA TYR A 304 16.19 -31.24 6.42
C TYR A 304 16.43 -30.82 7.88
N ARG A 305 16.78 -29.54 8.08
CA ARG A 305 17.17 -28.97 9.37
C ARG A 305 16.16 -27.88 9.75
N GLU A 306 15.17 -28.21 10.58
CA GLU A 306 14.13 -27.25 11.00
C GLU A 306 14.76 -26.04 11.72
N PRO A 307 14.52 -24.80 11.28
CA PRO A 307 15.15 -23.63 11.88
C PRO A 307 14.61 -23.37 13.29
N ARG A 308 15.52 -23.01 14.21
CA ARG A 308 15.19 -22.48 15.53
C ARG A 308 14.24 -21.29 15.38
N LYS A 309 13.06 -21.37 16.02
CA LYS A 309 12.05 -20.32 15.89
C LYS A 309 12.46 -19.03 16.57
N SER A 310 12.12 -17.91 15.94
CA SER A 310 12.41 -16.57 16.43
C SER A 310 11.27 -15.97 17.25
N GLY A 311 11.64 -15.13 18.21
CA GLY A 311 10.70 -14.22 18.87
C GLY A 311 10.41 -12.97 18.02
N PRO A 312 9.84 -11.91 18.63
CA PRO A 312 9.57 -10.65 17.94
C PRO A 312 10.80 -9.95 17.33
N ILE A 313 12.00 -10.28 17.81
CA ILE A 313 13.29 -9.85 17.23
C ILE A 313 14.21 -11.08 17.15
N PRO A 314 14.82 -11.40 16.00
CA PRO A 314 15.57 -12.65 15.79
C PRO A 314 17.01 -12.58 16.32
N PHE A 315 17.23 -12.09 17.56
CA PHE A 315 18.57 -11.86 18.15
C PHE A 315 19.52 -13.06 18.07
N HIS A 316 18.99 -14.29 18.08
CA HIS A 316 19.81 -15.51 17.98
C HIS A 316 20.59 -15.59 16.66
N LEU A 317 20.08 -15.00 15.57
CA LEU A 317 20.76 -14.97 14.27
C LEU A 317 22.03 -14.11 14.29
N ILE A 318 22.12 -13.12 15.18
CA ILE A 318 23.35 -12.34 15.40
C ILE A 318 24.43 -13.25 16.02
N GLY A 319 24.04 -14.14 16.93
CA GLY A 319 24.93 -15.17 17.48
C GLY A 319 25.43 -16.12 16.38
N ASN A 320 24.54 -16.63 15.53
CA ASN A 320 24.90 -17.51 14.41
C ASN A 320 25.88 -16.82 13.44
N LEU A 321 25.66 -15.53 13.13
CA LEU A 321 26.55 -14.72 12.30
C LEU A 321 27.95 -14.63 12.92
N LEU A 322 28.04 -14.12 14.16
CA LEU A 322 29.30 -13.87 14.84
C LEU A 322 30.10 -15.16 15.05
N GLN A 323 29.45 -16.24 15.46
CA GLN A 323 30.09 -17.55 15.62
C GLN A 323 30.66 -18.06 14.29
N SER A 324 29.90 -17.97 13.19
CA SER A 324 30.39 -18.39 11.88
C SER A 324 31.53 -17.49 11.39
N MET A 325 31.49 -16.18 11.65
CA MET A 325 32.59 -15.26 11.32
C MET A 325 33.87 -15.52 12.14
N GLU A 326 33.74 -15.92 13.40
CA GLU A 326 34.87 -16.25 14.30
C GLU A 326 35.50 -17.62 14.02
N HIS A 327 34.83 -18.50 13.26
CA HIS A 327 35.27 -19.89 13.08
C HIS A 327 35.45 -20.32 11.62
N ASP A 328 34.59 -19.87 10.70
CA ASP A 328 34.46 -20.44 9.35
C ASP A 328 35.32 -19.69 8.30
N HIS A 329 36.66 -19.86 8.35
CA HIS A 329 37.60 -19.02 7.61
C HIS A 329 38.02 -19.55 6.22
N TYR A 330 38.44 -20.82 6.13
CA TYR A 330 38.97 -21.43 4.92
C TYR A 330 38.66 -22.94 4.85
N VAL A 331 38.98 -23.59 3.73
CA VAL A 331 38.83 -25.04 3.52
C VAL A 331 40.12 -25.66 2.98
N SER A 332 40.37 -26.93 3.32
CA SER A 332 41.51 -27.72 2.80
C SER A 332 41.59 -27.66 1.27
N ASP A 333 42.79 -27.60 0.70
CA ASP A 333 43.02 -27.65 -0.74
C ASP A 333 42.91 -29.07 -1.34
N THR A 334 42.95 -30.13 -0.52
CA THR A 334 43.28 -31.50 -0.98
C THR A 334 42.14 -32.52 -0.92
N GLU A 335 41.08 -32.27 -0.17
CA GLU A 335 39.97 -33.22 0.04
C GLU A 335 38.79 -32.97 -0.92
N GLU A 336 38.07 -34.03 -1.33
CA GLU A 336 36.88 -33.90 -2.20
C GLU A 336 35.59 -33.50 -1.45
N ILE A 337 35.53 -33.78 -0.14
CA ILE A 337 34.54 -33.22 0.78
C ILE A 337 35.32 -32.40 1.82
N VAL A 338 35.01 -31.11 1.96
CA VAL A 338 35.67 -30.23 2.91
C VAL A 338 34.69 -29.54 3.85
N TYR A 339 35.20 -29.17 5.02
CA TYR A 339 34.49 -28.36 6.01
C TYR A 339 35.33 -27.12 6.30
N TYR A 340 34.67 -26.05 6.75
CA TYR A 340 35.37 -24.85 7.20
C TYR A 340 36.33 -25.12 8.36
N GLN A 341 37.47 -24.44 8.34
CA GLN A 341 38.55 -24.49 9.31
C GLN A 341 38.81 -23.10 9.89
N THR A 342 39.28 -23.05 11.14
CA THR A 342 39.49 -21.81 11.90
C THR A 342 40.94 -21.33 11.83
N ASP A 343 41.14 -20.04 11.60
CA ASP A 343 42.41 -19.37 11.88
C ASP A 343 42.38 -18.73 13.27
N TYR A 344 42.95 -19.42 14.25
CA TYR A 344 43.02 -18.94 15.63
C TYR A 344 43.88 -17.69 15.82
N GLN A 345 44.72 -17.31 14.83
CA GLN A 345 45.56 -16.12 14.92
C GLN A 345 44.77 -14.84 14.63
N LEU A 346 43.73 -14.90 13.79
CA LEU A 346 42.95 -13.73 13.34
C LEU A 346 42.19 -13.01 14.47
N HIS A 347 41.92 -13.70 15.57
CA HIS A 347 41.22 -13.18 16.76
C HIS A 347 42.15 -12.94 17.96
N GLY A 348 43.47 -13.13 17.82
CA GLY A 348 44.47 -12.78 18.85
C GLY A 348 44.34 -13.57 20.16
N SER A 349 43.80 -14.79 20.11
CA SER A 349 43.55 -15.61 21.31
C SER A 349 44.62 -16.68 21.47
N SER A 350 45.50 -16.51 22.46
CA SER A 350 46.51 -17.51 22.84
C SER A 350 45.90 -18.66 23.66
N ARG A 351 44.88 -19.35 23.13
CA ARG A 351 44.26 -20.52 23.79
C ARG A 351 45.03 -21.80 23.40
N SER A 352 46.22 -21.96 23.98
CA SER A 352 46.93 -23.23 23.99
C SER A 352 46.06 -24.33 24.60
N LYS A 353 46.18 -25.58 24.09
CA LYS A 353 45.50 -26.80 24.55
C LYS A 353 45.00 -26.74 26.00
N ILE A 354 43.68 -26.62 26.20
CA ILE A 354 43.00 -27.06 27.41
C ILE A 354 41.71 -27.77 26.98
N GLU A 355 41.73 -29.09 27.04
CA GLU A 355 40.52 -29.89 27.23
C GLU A 355 40.15 -29.80 28.72
N GLY A 356 38.89 -29.53 29.08
CA GLY A 356 38.46 -29.64 30.47
C GLY A 356 37.38 -28.66 30.92
N ASP A 357 36.23 -29.24 31.27
CA ASP A 357 35.19 -28.68 32.14
C ASP A 357 34.50 -27.38 31.69
N SER A 358 33.63 -26.85 32.55
CA SER A 358 32.31 -26.39 32.10
C SER A 358 31.69 -25.25 32.93
N SER A 359 30.46 -24.91 32.55
CA SER A 359 29.50 -24.02 33.21
C SER A 359 29.62 -22.50 32.99
N ILE A 360 28.58 -21.98 32.34
CA ILE A 360 27.84 -20.73 32.65
C ILE A 360 28.56 -19.37 32.47
N GLY A 361 29.88 -19.25 32.67
CA GLY A 361 30.59 -17.96 32.61
C GLY A 361 30.71 -17.32 31.21
N GLU A 362 31.00 -18.10 30.17
CA GLU A 362 31.39 -17.56 28.84
C GLU A 362 30.27 -16.77 28.12
N LYS A 363 28.99 -16.97 28.48
CA LYS A 363 27.86 -16.28 27.82
C LYS A 363 27.67 -14.82 28.24
N GLN A 364 28.13 -14.42 29.43
CA GLN A 364 28.02 -13.04 29.91
C GLN A 364 29.08 -12.15 29.25
N LEU A 365 30.34 -12.61 29.25
CA LEU A 365 31.50 -11.88 28.71
C LEU A 365 31.43 -11.64 27.20
N LEU A 366 30.79 -12.53 26.42
CA LEU A 366 30.60 -12.30 24.99
C LEU A 366 29.76 -11.03 24.73
N ILE A 367 28.68 -10.85 25.48
CA ILE A 367 27.73 -9.74 25.27
C ILE A 367 28.40 -8.40 25.59
N GLU A 368 29.12 -8.31 26.72
CA GLU A 368 29.83 -7.07 27.09
C GLU A 368 30.93 -6.71 26.10
N ARG A 369 31.62 -7.70 25.51
CA ARG A 369 32.65 -7.45 24.49
C ARG A 369 32.07 -6.89 23.19
N TYR A 370 30.95 -7.43 22.71
CA TYR A 370 30.27 -6.94 21.49
C TYR A 370 29.50 -5.63 21.68
N CYS A 371 29.17 -5.23 22.91
CA CYS A 371 28.53 -3.93 23.19
C CYS A 371 29.40 -2.71 22.81
N MET A 372 30.73 -2.84 22.74
CA MET A 372 31.61 -1.71 22.39
C MET A 372 31.60 -1.38 20.88
N ASP A 373 31.36 -2.36 20.01
CA ASP A 373 31.31 -2.16 18.55
C ASP A 373 29.99 -1.50 18.07
N ILE A 374 28.99 -1.38 18.95
CA ILE A 374 27.74 -0.65 18.69
C ILE A 374 27.99 0.87 18.50
N SER A 375 29.19 1.35 18.84
CA SER A 375 29.68 2.71 18.57
C SER A 375 29.53 3.18 17.11
N PHE A 376 29.48 2.26 16.13
CA PHE A 376 29.18 2.61 14.72
C PHE A 376 27.78 3.23 14.53
N PHE A 377 26.78 2.81 15.30
CA PHE A 377 25.46 3.48 15.32
C PHE A 377 25.51 4.85 16.02
N GLY A 378 26.49 5.07 16.90
CA GLY A 378 26.80 6.39 17.45
C GLY A 378 27.17 7.40 16.36
N VAL A 379 28.01 7.00 15.41
CA VAL A 379 28.39 7.85 14.26
C VAL A 379 27.17 8.29 13.44
N ILE A 380 26.22 7.38 13.19
CA ILE A 380 24.96 7.72 12.50
C ILE A 380 24.08 8.64 13.38
N SER A 381 24.01 8.37 14.69
CA SER A 381 23.30 9.21 15.66
C SER A 381 23.84 10.64 15.70
N ASP A 382 25.16 10.82 15.57
CA ASP A 382 25.82 12.11 15.73
C ASP A 382 25.94 12.88 14.40
N MET A 383 26.07 12.18 13.26
CA MET A 383 25.85 12.76 11.91
C MET A 383 24.42 13.28 11.70
N LEU A 384 23.46 12.85 12.52
CA LEU A 384 22.09 13.39 12.53
C LEU A 384 21.90 14.59 13.49
N LYS A 385 22.86 14.90 14.38
CA LYS A 385 22.71 15.91 15.45
C LYS A 385 23.36 17.27 15.17
N ALA A 386 24.23 17.40 14.18
CA ALA A 386 24.89 18.68 13.86
C ALA A 386 25.03 18.92 12.35
N PRO A 387 25.00 20.19 11.87
CA PRO A 387 24.89 21.43 12.64
C PRO A 387 23.46 22.03 12.67
N PHE A 388 22.78 21.98 13.81
CA PHE A 388 21.50 22.71 14.03
C PHE A 388 21.70 24.12 14.64
N LEU A 389 22.96 24.57 14.82
CA LEU A 389 23.30 25.80 15.56
C LEU A 389 24.14 26.80 14.74
N ARG A 390 23.58 27.36 13.65
CA ARG A 390 23.97 28.70 13.12
C ARG A 390 23.06 29.33 12.03
N GLN A 391 21.76 29.52 12.29
CA GLN A 391 20.94 30.41 11.44
C GLN A 391 19.78 31.13 12.18
N VAL A 392 19.97 31.52 13.45
CA VAL A 392 19.00 32.35 14.20
C VAL A 392 19.61 33.70 14.53
N GLU A 393 19.91 34.49 13.50
CA GLU A 393 20.06 35.94 13.62
C GLU A 393 19.90 36.63 12.26
N ARG A 394 19.53 37.91 12.26
CA ARG A 394 19.35 38.78 11.08
C ARG A 394 18.19 38.44 10.12
N THR A 395 16.96 38.53 10.62
CA THR A 395 15.90 39.21 9.84
C THR A 395 15.07 40.10 10.77
N LYS A 396 15.35 41.41 10.76
CA LYS A 396 14.52 42.40 11.45
C LYS A 396 13.27 42.66 10.62
N ILE A 397 12.17 41.96 10.92
CA ILE A 397 10.86 42.27 10.34
C ILE A 397 10.26 43.44 11.12
N HIS A 398 10.04 44.57 10.45
CA HIS A 398 9.23 45.66 10.99
C HIS A 398 7.76 45.23 11.03
N PHE A 399 7.14 45.33 12.20
CA PHE A 399 5.67 45.29 12.30
C PHE A 399 5.10 46.55 11.64
N PHE A 400 4.52 46.40 10.45
CA PHE A 400 3.60 47.39 9.90
C PHE A 400 2.17 46.86 10.01
N THR A 401 1.44 47.38 11.00
CA THR A 401 -0.01 47.29 11.04
C THR A 401 -0.58 48.08 9.85
N ARG A 402 -1.25 47.40 8.93
CA ARG A 402 -2.06 48.05 7.90
C ARG A 402 -3.38 47.33 7.74
N ALA A 403 -4.48 48.04 7.95
CA ALA A 403 -5.82 47.48 7.90
C ALA A 403 -6.18 47.01 6.49
N LEU A 404 -7.02 45.97 6.42
CA LEU A 404 -7.72 45.61 5.18
C LEU A 404 -8.69 46.74 4.78
N PRO A 405 -8.79 47.10 3.49
CA PRO A 405 -9.77 48.07 3.02
C PRO A 405 -11.20 47.53 3.11
N PRO A 406 -12.21 48.39 3.31
CA PRO A 406 -13.60 47.97 3.48
C PRO A 406 -14.25 47.46 2.18
N PHE A 407 -15.26 46.60 2.33
CA PHE A 407 -16.16 46.18 1.24
C PHE A 407 -16.89 47.39 0.65
N ALA A 408 -16.65 47.70 -0.63
CA ALA A 408 -17.24 48.83 -1.34
C ALA A 408 -17.62 48.49 -2.80
N ALA A 409 -18.32 47.36 -3.01
CA ALA A 409 -18.65 46.86 -4.34
C ALA A 409 -20.05 46.17 -4.45
N MET A 410 -21.04 46.60 -3.67
CA MET A 410 -22.44 46.17 -3.85
C MET A 410 -23.45 47.25 -3.42
N LYS A 411 -23.59 48.31 -4.23
CA LYS A 411 -24.62 49.35 -4.02
C LYS A 411 -25.15 49.95 -5.33
N ALA A 412 -25.59 49.09 -6.24
CA ALA A 412 -26.13 49.47 -7.56
C ALA A 412 -27.27 48.54 -8.04
N ALA A 413 -28.13 48.08 -7.13
CA ALA A 413 -29.32 47.26 -7.44
C ALA A 413 -30.35 47.33 -6.29
N ALA A 414 -30.82 48.53 -5.94
CA ALA A 414 -31.69 48.76 -4.79
C ALA A 414 -32.72 49.90 -5.00
N ASN A 415 -33.30 49.97 -6.19
CA ASN A 415 -34.56 50.68 -6.46
C ASN A 415 -35.49 49.67 -7.17
N GLY A 416 -36.66 49.41 -6.61
CA GLY A 416 -37.59 48.35 -7.04
C GLY A 416 -38.50 47.97 -5.88
N GLU A 417 -39.81 48.09 -6.09
CA GLU A 417 -40.80 48.15 -5.01
C GLU A 417 -41.06 46.82 -4.30
N ALA A 418 -41.65 46.90 -3.11
CA ALA A 418 -42.09 45.73 -2.36
C ALA A 418 -43.38 45.15 -2.96
N ILE A 419 -43.25 44.32 -3.99
CA ILE A 419 -44.39 43.63 -4.61
C ILE A 419 -44.84 42.48 -3.70
N ASN A 420 -46.05 42.58 -3.15
CA ASN A 420 -46.77 41.44 -2.54
C ASN A 420 -47.26 40.49 -3.65
N GLY A 421 -46.30 39.80 -4.27
CA GLY A 421 -46.51 39.03 -5.49
C GLY A 421 -46.96 37.59 -5.23
N TYR A 422 -48.24 37.40 -4.88
CA TYR A 422 -48.93 36.15 -5.23
C TYR A 422 -49.14 36.13 -6.75
N HIS A 423 -48.05 35.90 -7.50
CA HIS A 423 -48.13 35.66 -8.93
C HIS A 423 -48.81 34.31 -9.14
N LYS A 424 -50.14 34.36 -9.37
CA LYS A 424 -50.88 33.24 -9.93
C LYS A 424 -50.31 32.97 -11.32
N LEU A 425 -49.41 31.99 -11.40
CA LEU A 425 -48.91 31.48 -12.68
C LEU A 425 -50.08 30.89 -13.49
N SER A 426 -49.88 30.80 -14.80
CA SER A 426 -50.84 30.24 -15.74
C SER A 426 -51.18 28.78 -15.44
N GLU A 427 -52.28 28.30 -16.00
CA GLU A 427 -52.85 26.96 -15.79
C GLU A 427 -52.01 25.84 -16.44
N GLU A 428 -50.82 25.60 -15.90
CA GLU A 428 -50.05 24.36 -16.06
C GLU A 428 -50.25 23.49 -14.80
N ASP A 429 -50.31 22.14 -14.93
CA ASP A 429 -50.72 21.28 -13.80
C ASP A 429 -49.93 21.57 -12.50
N ASP A 430 -50.67 21.91 -11.44
CA ASP A 430 -50.12 22.22 -10.12
C ASP A 430 -49.39 21.00 -9.53
N PHE A 431 -48.07 21.02 -9.65
CA PHE A 431 -47.22 19.88 -9.33
C PHE A 431 -46.72 19.95 -7.90
N ASP A 432 -47.40 19.26 -6.99
CA ASP A 432 -46.92 19.04 -5.61
C ASP A 432 -45.71 18.07 -5.60
N PRO A 433 -44.50 18.54 -5.25
CA PRO A 433 -43.31 17.70 -5.17
C PRO A 433 -43.32 16.76 -3.95
N SER A 434 -44.27 16.91 -3.02
CA SER A 434 -44.43 16.05 -1.85
C SER A 434 -45.38 14.88 -2.05
N ALA A 435 -46.29 14.97 -3.04
CA ALA A 435 -47.23 13.91 -3.39
C ALA A 435 -46.51 12.58 -3.75
N PRO A 436 -47.09 11.40 -3.45
CA PRO A 436 -46.52 10.13 -3.87
C PRO A 436 -46.34 10.03 -5.40
N PRO A 437 -45.16 9.64 -5.90
CA PRO A 437 -44.89 9.61 -7.34
C PRO A 437 -45.71 8.52 -8.06
N PRO A 438 -46.05 8.73 -9.35
CA PRO A 438 -46.80 7.76 -10.17
C PRO A 438 -45.97 6.54 -10.63
N PHE A 439 -44.71 6.44 -10.18
CA PHE A 439 -43.76 5.38 -10.52
C PHE A 439 -43.20 4.73 -9.25
N ARG A 440 -42.71 3.49 -9.38
CA ARG A 440 -42.09 2.70 -8.31
C ARG A 440 -40.59 2.66 -8.48
N LEU A 441 -39.87 2.32 -7.40
CA LEU A 441 -38.42 2.10 -7.42
C LEU A 441 -38.00 1.04 -8.44
N ALA A 442 -38.85 0.04 -8.69
CA ALA A 442 -38.63 -0.99 -9.71
C ALA A 442 -38.58 -0.42 -11.14
N ASP A 443 -39.38 0.60 -11.45
CA ASP A 443 -39.48 1.18 -12.79
C ASP A 443 -38.23 2.01 -13.10
N ILE A 444 -37.76 2.79 -12.12
CA ILE A 444 -36.49 3.53 -12.18
C ILE A 444 -35.32 2.54 -12.32
N ARG A 445 -35.34 1.41 -11.58
CA ARG A 445 -34.33 0.35 -11.69
C ARG A 445 -34.32 -0.29 -13.08
N ALA A 446 -35.48 -0.50 -13.69
CA ALA A 446 -35.62 -1.09 -15.02
C ALA A 446 -35.10 -0.17 -16.15
N ALA A 447 -35.19 1.16 -15.96
CA ALA A 447 -34.64 2.15 -16.89
C ALA A 447 -33.11 2.27 -16.85
N ILE A 448 -32.43 1.78 -15.82
CA ILE A 448 -30.97 1.88 -15.68
C ILE A 448 -30.29 0.69 -16.39
N PRO A 449 -29.36 0.94 -17.35
CA PRO A 449 -28.68 -0.12 -18.11
C PRO A 449 -28.02 -1.19 -17.23
N LYS A 450 -28.08 -2.45 -17.67
CA LYS A 450 -27.62 -3.62 -16.88
C LYS A 450 -26.14 -3.53 -16.49
N HIS A 451 -25.29 -2.95 -17.33
CA HIS A 451 -23.85 -2.81 -17.05
C HIS A 451 -23.53 -1.75 -15.99
N CYS A 452 -24.41 -0.76 -15.75
CA CYS A 452 -24.24 0.22 -14.67
C CYS A 452 -24.25 -0.41 -13.27
N TRP A 453 -24.75 -1.64 -13.14
CA TRP A 453 -24.78 -2.42 -11.90
C TRP A 453 -23.55 -3.34 -11.73
N VAL A 454 -22.70 -3.44 -12.75
CA VAL A 454 -21.50 -4.29 -12.74
C VAL A 454 -20.33 -3.51 -12.16
N LYS A 455 -19.67 -4.09 -11.15
CA LYS A 455 -18.54 -3.48 -10.47
C LYS A 455 -17.25 -4.03 -11.05
N ASP A 456 -16.42 -3.16 -11.59
CA ASP A 456 -15.06 -3.46 -12.02
C ASP A 456 -14.08 -2.96 -10.94
N PRO A 457 -13.44 -3.86 -10.16
CA PRO A 457 -12.47 -3.48 -9.15
C PRO A 457 -11.16 -2.93 -9.73
N TRP A 458 -10.78 -3.31 -10.95
CA TRP A 458 -9.58 -2.80 -11.60
C TRP A 458 -9.79 -1.37 -12.08
N ARG A 459 -10.95 -1.08 -12.67
CA ARG A 459 -11.36 0.31 -12.98
C ARG A 459 -11.45 1.14 -11.71
N ALA A 460 -12.07 0.63 -10.64
CA ALA A 460 -12.16 1.33 -9.36
C ALA A 460 -10.77 1.61 -8.74
N LEU A 461 -9.86 0.62 -8.74
CA LEU A 461 -8.47 0.80 -8.32
C LEU A 461 -7.67 1.76 -9.22
N SER A 462 -7.97 1.85 -10.51
CA SER A 462 -7.32 2.83 -11.40
C SER A 462 -7.59 4.27 -11.00
N TYR A 463 -8.79 4.58 -10.49
CA TYR A 463 -9.11 5.88 -9.91
C TYR A 463 -8.37 6.13 -8.59
N VAL A 464 -8.21 5.11 -7.74
CA VAL A 464 -7.38 5.21 -6.51
C VAL A 464 -5.93 5.52 -6.88
N VAL A 465 -5.35 4.81 -7.85
CA VAL A 465 -3.97 5.07 -8.30
C VAL A 465 -3.83 6.46 -8.92
N ARG A 466 -4.79 6.89 -9.76
CA ARG A 466 -4.85 8.25 -10.34
C ARG A 466 -4.81 9.32 -9.26
N ASP A 467 -5.70 9.22 -8.27
CA ASP A 467 -5.90 10.27 -7.27
C ASP A 467 -4.76 10.29 -6.24
N VAL A 468 -4.24 9.12 -5.85
CA VAL A 468 -3.07 9.02 -4.95
C VAL A 468 -1.81 9.56 -5.63
N LEU A 469 -1.58 9.25 -6.91
CA LEU A 469 -0.47 9.84 -7.66
C LEU A 469 -0.62 11.36 -7.84
N ALA A 470 -1.84 11.86 -8.05
CA ALA A 470 -2.11 13.29 -8.09
C ALA A 470 -1.83 13.95 -6.72
N VAL A 471 -2.28 13.34 -5.62
CA VAL A 471 -2.06 13.80 -4.24
C VAL A 471 -0.56 13.90 -3.88
N PHE A 472 0.24 12.88 -4.21
CA PHE A 472 1.67 12.90 -3.92
C PHE A 472 2.47 13.76 -4.91
N GLY A 473 2.12 13.75 -6.19
CA GLY A 473 2.75 14.60 -7.20
C GLY A 473 2.53 16.09 -6.95
N LEU A 474 1.32 16.47 -6.56
CA LEU A 474 0.98 17.86 -6.21
C LEU A 474 1.67 18.30 -4.91
N MET A 475 1.77 17.43 -3.91
CA MET A 475 2.57 17.69 -2.69
C MET A 475 4.06 17.85 -3.01
N ALA A 476 4.62 16.99 -3.87
CA ALA A 476 6.01 17.10 -4.32
C ALA A 476 6.28 18.41 -5.08
N MET A 477 5.37 18.82 -5.96
CA MET A 477 5.47 20.13 -6.63
C MET A 477 5.42 21.30 -5.64
N ALA A 478 4.58 21.25 -4.61
CA ALA A 478 4.54 22.31 -3.59
C ALA A 478 5.82 22.41 -2.75
N VAL A 479 6.44 21.26 -2.42
CA VAL A 479 7.75 21.24 -1.77
C VAL A 479 8.88 21.71 -2.70
N TYR A 480 8.79 21.41 -4.00
CA TYR A 480 9.78 21.81 -4.99
C TYR A 480 9.74 23.32 -5.32
N PHE A 481 8.54 23.90 -5.48
CA PHE A 481 8.39 25.31 -5.81
C PHE A 481 8.43 26.25 -4.58
N ASP A 482 8.04 25.77 -3.38
CA ASP A 482 7.95 26.44 -2.06
C ASP A 482 7.48 27.92 -2.04
N SER A 483 6.80 28.39 -3.09
CA SER A 483 6.42 29.79 -3.24
C SER A 483 4.99 30.05 -2.76
N SER A 484 4.77 31.20 -2.10
CA SER A 484 3.46 31.56 -1.54
C SER A 484 2.34 31.59 -2.58
N ALA A 485 2.66 31.96 -3.83
CA ALA A 485 1.71 31.92 -4.95
C ALA A 485 1.33 30.48 -5.34
N PHE A 486 2.31 29.57 -5.43
CA PHE A 486 2.03 28.16 -5.70
C PHE A 486 1.25 27.51 -4.55
N TYR A 487 1.53 27.88 -3.29
CA TYR A 487 0.79 27.35 -2.14
C TYR A 487 -0.72 27.61 -2.18
N VAL A 488 -1.17 28.75 -2.70
CA VAL A 488 -2.63 29.02 -2.85
C VAL A 488 -3.27 28.05 -3.85
N VAL A 489 -2.62 27.82 -5.00
CA VAL A 489 -3.09 26.87 -6.03
C VAL A 489 -3.04 25.43 -5.48
N TYR A 490 -1.95 25.08 -4.81
CA TYR A 490 -1.75 23.81 -4.13
C TYR A 490 -2.87 23.53 -3.12
N TRP A 491 -3.18 24.45 -2.21
CA TRP A 491 -4.19 24.24 -1.17
C TRP A 491 -5.57 23.92 -1.74
N ILE A 492 -6.00 24.67 -2.76
CA ILE A 492 -7.30 24.47 -3.42
C ILE A 492 -7.33 23.12 -4.14
N ALA A 493 -6.32 22.82 -4.95
CA ALA A 493 -6.28 21.57 -5.71
C ALA A 493 -6.11 20.33 -4.80
N GLN A 494 -5.23 20.40 -3.80
CA GLN A 494 -4.96 19.30 -2.86
C GLN A 494 -6.18 18.99 -1.98
N GLY A 495 -6.89 20.01 -1.46
CA GLY A 495 -8.12 19.80 -0.69
C GLY A 495 -9.26 19.22 -1.54
N THR A 496 -9.33 19.59 -2.81
CA THR A 496 -10.27 19.00 -3.77
C THR A 496 -9.90 17.54 -4.10
N LEU A 497 -8.61 17.19 -4.18
CA LEU A 497 -8.16 15.81 -4.33
C LEU A 497 -8.38 14.95 -3.07
N PHE A 498 -8.26 15.52 -1.87
CA PHE A 498 -8.66 14.84 -0.63
C PHE A 498 -10.16 14.53 -0.60
N TRP A 499 -11.00 15.39 -1.17
CA TRP A 499 -12.42 15.08 -1.43
C TRP A 499 -12.59 13.95 -2.46
N ALA A 500 -11.74 13.86 -3.50
CA ALA A 500 -11.76 12.72 -4.43
C ALA A 500 -11.48 11.37 -3.71
N LEU A 501 -10.49 11.35 -2.80
CA LEU A 501 -10.21 10.18 -1.94
C LEU A 501 -11.40 9.84 -1.03
N PHE A 502 -12.13 10.86 -0.53
CA PHE A 502 -13.34 10.65 0.25
C PHE A 502 -14.43 9.93 -0.55
N VAL A 503 -14.71 10.35 -1.79
CA VAL A 503 -15.74 9.72 -2.64
C VAL A 503 -15.37 8.27 -2.99
N LEU A 504 -14.09 7.97 -3.24
CA LEU A 504 -13.64 6.58 -3.47
C LEU A 504 -13.77 5.69 -2.22
N GLY A 505 -13.49 6.22 -1.03
CA GLY A 505 -13.74 5.52 0.24
C GLY A 505 -15.23 5.41 0.59
N HIS A 506 -16.05 6.32 0.09
CA HIS A 506 -17.52 6.28 0.17
C HIS A 506 -18.10 5.16 -0.70
N ASP A 507 -17.61 4.97 -1.93
CA ASP A 507 -17.96 3.83 -2.79
C ASP A 507 -17.53 2.49 -2.17
N CYS A 508 -16.40 2.46 -1.47
CA CYS A 508 -16.03 1.31 -0.63
C CYS A 508 -17.06 1.09 0.49
N GLY A 509 -17.52 2.18 1.12
CA GLY A 509 -18.54 2.16 2.17
C GLY A 509 -19.84 1.49 1.73
N HIS A 510 -20.39 1.89 0.60
CA HIS A 510 -21.59 1.28 0.00
C HIS A 510 -21.34 -0.12 -0.58
N GLY A 511 -20.08 -0.43 -0.91
CA GLY A 511 -19.70 -1.63 -1.64
C GLY A 511 -20.04 -1.54 -3.13
N SER A 512 -20.12 -0.34 -3.70
CA SER A 512 -20.17 -0.10 -5.14
C SER A 512 -18.78 -0.19 -5.78
N PHE A 513 -17.70 0.05 -5.01
CA PHE A 513 -16.31 -0.10 -5.46
C PHE A 513 -15.95 -1.52 -5.92
N SER A 514 -16.44 -2.55 -5.21
CA SER A 514 -16.20 -3.97 -5.52
C SER A 514 -17.24 -4.87 -4.85
N ASP A 515 -17.46 -6.07 -5.39
CA ASP A 515 -18.24 -7.12 -4.73
C ASP A 515 -17.47 -7.84 -3.60
N TYR A 516 -16.16 -7.62 -3.45
CA TYR A 516 -15.36 -8.21 -2.37
C TYR A 516 -15.33 -7.31 -1.12
N PRO A 517 -16.03 -7.66 -0.01
CA PRO A 517 -16.14 -6.75 1.14
C PRO A 517 -14.79 -6.52 1.86
N LYS A 518 -13.86 -7.49 1.77
CA LYS A 518 -12.50 -7.34 2.29
C LYS A 518 -11.72 -6.25 1.53
N LEU A 519 -11.83 -6.20 0.20
CA LEU A 519 -11.16 -5.18 -0.61
C LEU A 519 -11.71 -3.79 -0.30
N ASN A 520 -13.04 -3.66 -0.29
CA ASN A 520 -13.72 -2.42 0.10
C ASN A 520 -13.28 -1.93 1.48
N ASN A 521 -13.20 -2.83 2.47
CA ASN A 521 -12.78 -2.44 3.81
C ASN A 521 -11.31 -2.00 3.87
N ILE A 522 -10.40 -2.70 3.19
CA ILE A 522 -8.96 -2.33 3.16
C ILE A 522 -8.76 -0.98 2.46
N VAL A 523 -9.32 -0.81 1.25
CA VAL A 523 -9.19 0.44 0.47
C VAL A 523 -9.90 1.59 1.18
N GLY A 524 -11.11 1.36 1.71
CA GLY A 524 -11.86 2.34 2.50
C GLY A 524 -11.10 2.82 3.73
N HIS A 525 -10.52 1.90 4.53
CA HIS A 525 -9.69 2.27 5.68
C HIS A 525 -8.48 3.11 5.28
N ILE A 526 -7.75 2.73 4.22
CA ILE A 526 -6.59 3.47 3.73
C ILE A 526 -6.99 4.88 3.31
N LEU A 527 -7.99 5.01 2.43
CA LEU A 527 -8.45 6.29 1.89
C LEU A 527 -8.98 7.20 3.01
N HIS A 528 -9.97 6.74 3.78
CA HIS A 528 -10.64 7.56 4.78
C HIS A 528 -9.73 7.90 5.97
N SER A 529 -8.92 6.96 6.47
CA SER A 529 -7.98 7.28 7.56
C SER A 529 -6.96 8.34 7.12
N SER A 530 -6.49 8.29 5.86
CA SER A 530 -5.51 9.25 5.31
C SER A 530 -5.99 10.70 5.27
N ILE A 531 -7.31 10.93 5.34
CA ILE A 531 -7.98 12.23 5.41
C ILE A 531 -8.75 12.41 6.73
N LEU A 532 -8.36 11.69 7.79
CA LEU A 532 -8.92 11.76 9.15
C LEU A 532 -10.43 11.46 9.26
N VAL A 533 -10.93 10.54 8.44
CA VAL A 533 -12.29 9.98 8.54
C VAL A 533 -12.25 8.57 9.15
N PRO A 534 -12.99 8.28 10.25
CA PRO A 534 -13.06 6.94 10.82
C PRO A 534 -13.96 6.04 9.97
N TYR A 535 -13.37 5.34 9.00
CA TYR A 535 -14.06 4.63 7.90
C TYR A 535 -15.36 3.91 8.30
N HIS A 536 -15.35 2.93 9.20
CA HIS A 536 -16.59 2.21 9.55
C HIS A 536 -17.55 3.06 10.39
N GLY A 537 -17.04 3.94 11.26
CA GLY A 537 -17.87 4.85 12.07
C GLY A 537 -18.72 5.73 11.17
N TRP A 538 -18.09 6.41 10.21
CA TRP A 538 -18.77 7.20 9.19
C TRP A 538 -19.60 6.34 8.21
N ARG A 539 -19.09 5.19 7.75
CA ARG A 539 -19.82 4.29 6.83
C ARG A 539 -21.15 3.83 7.42
N ILE A 540 -21.19 3.52 8.72
CA ILE A 540 -22.41 3.03 9.37
C ILE A 540 -23.42 4.17 9.55
N SER A 541 -22.99 5.37 9.96
CA SER A 541 -23.90 6.53 10.03
C SER A 541 -24.40 6.95 8.65
N HIS A 542 -23.53 6.93 7.63
CA HIS A 542 -23.90 7.18 6.23
C HIS A 542 -24.86 6.13 5.67
N ARG A 543 -24.69 4.85 6.00
CA ARG A 543 -25.68 3.81 5.68
C ARG A 543 -27.03 4.10 6.35
N THR A 544 -27.03 4.53 7.62
CA THR A 544 -28.26 4.88 8.35
C THR A 544 -28.96 6.11 7.73
N HIS A 545 -28.20 7.12 7.31
CA HIS A 545 -28.68 8.23 6.48
C HIS A 545 -29.31 7.72 5.18
N HIS A 546 -28.62 6.87 4.41
CA HIS A 546 -29.19 6.28 3.19
C HIS A 546 -30.43 5.42 3.43
N GLN A 547 -30.58 4.80 4.59
CA GLN A 547 -31.78 4.02 4.94
C GLN A 547 -32.98 4.88 5.38
N ASN A 548 -32.76 6.16 5.74
CA ASN A 548 -33.75 7.02 6.37
C ASN A 548 -33.83 8.43 5.75
N HIS A 549 -33.24 8.64 4.57
CA HIS A 549 -33.08 9.97 3.99
C HIS A 549 -34.42 10.71 3.83
N GLY A 550 -34.43 11.99 4.22
CA GLY A 550 -35.66 12.80 4.23
C GLY A 550 -36.65 12.48 5.36
N HIS A 551 -36.30 11.62 6.33
CA HIS A 551 -37.12 11.36 7.53
C HIS A 551 -36.64 12.21 8.72
N VAL A 552 -37.49 13.12 9.21
CA VAL A 552 -37.11 14.16 10.19
C VAL A 552 -36.48 13.65 11.50
N GLU A 553 -36.95 12.53 12.07
CA GLU A 553 -36.31 11.94 13.28
C GLU A 553 -35.16 10.98 12.99
N LYS A 554 -35.22 10.23 11.89
CA LYS A 554 -34.34 9.06 11.66
C LYS A 554 -33.08 9.38 10.85
N ASP A 555 -33.10 10.43 10.04
CA ASP A 555 -31.96 10.84 9.21
C ASP A 555 -30.78 11.38 10.05
N GLU A 556 -29.54 11.06 9.69
CA GLU A 556 -28.33 11.24 10.53
C GLU A 556 -27.50 12.48 10.24
N SER A 557 -27.55 13.02 9.01
CA SER A 557 -26.69 14.13 8.59
C SER A 557 -27.52 15.29 8.05
N TRP A 558 -27.12 16.51 8.39
CA TRP A 558 -27.81 17.78 8.04
C TRP A 558 -29.32 17.89 8.32
N VAL A 559 -29.91 16.89 9.01
CA VAL A 559 -31.33 16.78 9.38
C VAL A 559 -31.94 18.07 9.97
N PRO A 560 -33.22 18.39 9.69
CA PRO A 560 -33.90 19.55 10.26
C PRO A 560 -33.89 19.52 11.78
N LEU A 561 -33.76 20.68 12.42
CA LEU A 561 -34.10 20.80 13.83
C LEU A 561 -35.63 20.92 13.94
N SER A 562 -36.24 20.12 14.82
CA SER A 562 -37.63 20.37 15.21
C SER A 562 -37.72 21.73 15.93
N GLU A 563 -38.87 22.40 15.89
CA GLU A 563 -39.07 23.72 16.48
C GLU A 563 -38.69 23.76 17.98
N LYS A 564 -39.11 22.74 18.76
CA LYS A 564 -38.67 22.53 20.14
C LYS A 564 -37.16 22.38 20.26
N THR A 565 -36.50 21.60 19.40
CA THR A 565 -35.03 21.46 19.41
C THR A 565 -34.35 22.79 19.07
N TYR A 566 -34.82 23.49 18.03
CA TYR A 566 -34.29 24.79 17.60
C TYR A 566 -34.42 25.87 18.68
N LYS A 567 -35.50 25.87 19.47
CA LYS A 567 -35.68 26.80 20.60
C LYS A 567 -34.75 26.50 21.78
N ASN A 568 -34.32 25.25 21.96
CA ASN A 568 -33.53 24.82 23.13
C ASN A 568 -32.01 24.66 22.87
N VAL A 569 -31.53 24.69 21.62
CA VAL A 569 -30.09 24.69 21.33
C VAL A 569 -29.43 26.03 21.65
N ALA A 570 -28.19 25.97 22.15
CA ALA A 570 -27.42 27.15 22.54
C ALA A 570 -27.19 28.13 21.37
N VAL A 571 -27.05 29.42 21.69
CA VAL A 571 -26.77 30.48 20.69
C VAL A 571 -25.48 30.20 19.92
N SER A 572 -24.47 29.60 20.55
CA SER A 572 -23.27 29.11 19.87
C SER A 572 -23.59 28.01 18.85
N THR A 573 -24.39 26.99 19.21
CA THR A 573 -24.85 25.96 18.27
C THR A 573 -25.60 26.57 17.08
N LYS A 574 -26.43 27.60 17.31
CA LYS A 574 -27.09 28.34 16.23
C LYS A 574 -26.08 29.07 15.34
N LEU A 575 -25.13 29.80 15.93
CA LEU A 575 -24.07 30.51 15.19
C LEU A 575 -23.23 29.57 14.32
N PHE A 576 -22.85 28.40 14.85
CA PHE A 576 -22.06 27.41 14.12
C PHE A 576 -22.85 26.64 13.04
N ARG A 577 -24.19 26.52 13.16
CA ARG A 577 -25.07 25.83 12.19
C ARG A 577 -25.71 26.76 11.15
N PHE A 578 -25.93 28.02 11.50
CA PHE A 578 -26.74 28.98 10.74
C PHE A 578 -26.02 30.35 10.60
N ARG A 579 -24.71 30.34 10.32
CA ARG A 579 -23.99 31.54 9.84
C ARG A 579 -22.72 31.17 9.08
N VAL A 580 -22.71 31.38 7.76
CA VAL A 580 -21.51 31.20 6.91
C VAL A 580 -20.34 32.05 7.46
N PRO A 581 -19.11 31.51 7.57
CA PRO A 581 -18.63 30.22 7.04
C PRO A 581 -18.68 29.04 8.03
N PHE A 582 -19.11 29.22 9.28
CA PHE A 582 -18.96 28.19 10.32
C PHE A 582 -19.56 26.79 10.00
N PRO A 583 -20.70 26.66 9.29
CA PRO A 583 -21.24 25.36 8.88
C PRO A 583 -20.33 24.54 7.97
N MET A 584 -19.36 25.18 7.29
CA MET A 584 -18.39 24.53 6.38
C MET A 584 -17.16 23.96 7.12
N PHE A 585 -17.20 23.97 8.46
CA PHE A 585 -16.20 23.34 9.32
C PHE A 585 -16.86 22.44 10.40
N ALA A 586 -18.09 21.99 10.13
CA ALA A 586 -18.91 21.24 11.07
C ALA A 586 -18.52 19.75 11.10
N TYR A 587 -18.06 19.16 9.99
CA TYR A 587 -17.82 17.72 9.89
C TYR A 587 -16.88 17.13 10.95
N PRO A 588 -15.71 17.73 11.30
CA PRO A 588 -14.86 17.21 12.36
C PRO A 588 -15.56 17.21 13.72
N ILE A 589 -16.44 18.20 13.98
CA ILE A 589 -17.26 18.26 15.19
C ILE A 589 -18.34 17.16 15.15
N TYR A 590 -18.98 16.94 14.00
CA TYR A 590 -19.97 15.88 13.79
C TYR A 590 -19.44 14.47 14.07
N LEU A 591 -18.16 14.21 13.78
CA LEU A 591 -17.50 12.95 14.15
C LEU A 591 -17.46 12.73 15.67
N TRP A 592 -17.16 13.77 16.45
CA TRP A 592 -17.15 13.70 17.92
C TRP A 592 -18.54 13.80 18.55
N ILE A 593 -19.46 14.58 17.97
CA ILE A 593 -20.79 14.89 18.51
C ILE A 593 -21.79 14.95 17.35
N ARG A 594 -22.71 13.98 17.25
CA ARG A 594 -23.77 13.94 16.22
C ARG A 594 -24.62 15.22 16.17
N SER A 595 -25.38 15.39 15.09
CA SER A 595 -26.26 16.55 14.85
C SER A 595 -27.18 16.88 16.05
N PRO A 596 -27.50 18.16 16.31
CA PRO A 596 -28.20 18.56 17.53
C PRO A 596 -29.54 17.83 17.70
N GLY A 597 -29.75 17.25 18.89
CA GLY A 597 -30.86 16.34 19.19
C GLY A 597 -30.46 14.86 19.22
N LYS A 598 -29.36 14.47 18.57
CA LYS A 598 -28.79 13.11 18.61
C LYS A 598 -27.59 13.04 19.58
N LYS A 599 -27.27 11.83 20.05
CA LYS A 599 -26.23 11.59 21.08
C LYS A 599 -25.16 10.62 20.60
N GLY A 600 -23.95 10.70 21.13
CA GLY A 600 -22.85 9.79 20.77
C GLY A 600 -21.92 10.31 19.68
N SER A 601 -20.95 9.46 19.32
CA SER A 601 -19.76 9.79 18.54
C SER A 601 -19.41 8.66 17.57
N HIS A 602 -18.87 9.02 16.42
CA HIS A 602 -18.39 8.10 15.39
C HIS A 602 -17.18 7.25 15.83
N PHE A 603 -16.51 7.62 16.93
CA PHE A 603 -15.38 6.89 17.52
C PHE A 603 -15.77 5.96 18.67
N ASN A 604 -16.97 6.10 19.25
CA ASN A 604 -17.41 5.35 20.43
C ASN A 604 -18.36 4.19 20.05
N PRO A 605 -17.92 2.92 20.14
CA PRO A 605 -18.72 1.77 19.76
C PRO A 605 -19.97 1.54 20.64
N ASN A 606 -20.01 2.10 21.85
CA ASN A 606 -21.08 1.85 22.82
C ASN A 606 -22.19 2.92 22.75
N THR A 607 -22.51 3.39 21.55
CA THR A 607 -23.54 4.41 21.28
C THR A 607 -24.71 3.83 20.49
N ASP A 608 -25.84 4.53 20.50
CA ASP A 608 -27.07 4.19 19.76
C ASP A 608 -26.92 4.28 18.23
N LEU A 609 -25.80 4.84 17.75
CA LEU A 609 -25.45 4.89 16.32
C LEU A 609 -25.06 3.53 15.74
N PHE A 610 -24.68 2.56 16.57
CA PHE A 610 -24.06 1.30 16.15
C PHE A 610 -24.75 0.07 16.73
N GLN A 611 -25.05 -0.93 15.89
CA GLN A 611 -25.55 -2.21 16.38
C GLN A 611 -24.47 -2.96 17.18
N PRO A 612 -24.82 -3.83 18.15
CA PRO A 612 -23.84 -4.58 18.95
C PRO A 612 -22.86 -5.41 18.11
N SER A 613 -23.29 -5.93 16.96
CA SER A 613 -22.47 -6.66 15.98
C SER A 613 -21.47 -5.79 15.21
N GLU A 614 -21.62 -4.47 15.24
CA GLU A 614 -20.82 -3.52 14.46
C GLU A 614 -19.71 -2.84 15.27
N ARG A 615 -19.73 -3.01 16.60
CA ARG A 615 -18.81 -2.35 17.55
C ARG A 615 -17.33 -2.57 17.24
N ASN A 616 -16.97 -3.79 16.84
CA ASN A 616 -15.59 -4.12 16.50
C ASN A 616 -15.09 -3.36 15.25
N TYR A 617 -15.96 -3.08 14.27
CA TYR A 617 -15.61 -2.28 13.11
C TYR A 617 -15.33 -0.81 13.49
N VAL A 618 -16.10 -0.26 14.43
CA VAL A 618 -15.85 1.08 14.98
C VAL A 618 -14.49 1.13 15.67
N VAL A 619 -14.20 0.15 16.54
CA VAL A 619 -12.87 0.03 17.22
C VAL A 619 -11.73 -0.04 16.20
N THR A 620 -11.83 -0.87 15.17
CA THR A 620 -10.81 -0.93 14.09
C THR A 620 -10.61 0.43 13.43
N SER A 621 -11.69 1.16 13.15
CA SER A 621 -11.62 2.49 12.51
C SER A 621 -10.97 3.53 13.42
N THR A 622 -11.32 3.53 14.71
CA THR A 622 -10.69 4.41 15.71
C THR A 622 -9.19 4.13 15.83
N ILE A 623 -8.76 2.87 15.74
CA ILE A 623 -7.33 2.51 15.72
C ILE A 623 -6.65 3.06 14.45
N CYS A 624 -7.18 2.78 13.26
CA CYS A 624 -6.60 3.26 12.00
C CYS A 624 -6.53 4.80 11.93
N TRP A 625 -7.58 5.48 12.39
CA TRP A 625 -7.61 6.95 12.52
C TRP A 625 -6.54 7.46 13.50
N THR A 626 -6.42 6.82 14.67
CA THR A 626 -5.43 7.21 15.70
C THR A 626 -4.01 7.00 15.21
N MET A 627 -3.75 5.93 14.44
CA MET A 627 -2.45 5.69 13.79
C MET A 627 -2.11 6.79 12.78
N MET A 628 -3.07 7.26 11.97
CA MET A 628 -2.83 8.38 11.05
C MET A 628 -2.63 9.71 11.79
N ALA A 629 -3.42 9.98 12.83
CA ALA A 629 -3.25 11.17 13.67
C ALA A 629 -1.87 11.19 14.35
N ALA A 630 -1.40 10.05 14.86
CA ALA A 630 -0.06 9.89 15.42
C ALA A 630 1.04 10.05 14.35
N LEU A 631 0.86 9.50 13.16
CA LEU A 631 1.79 9.69 12.04
C LEU A 631 1.91 11.17 11.64
N LEU A 632 0.79 11.88 11.49
CA LEU A 632 0.76 13.32 11.21
C LEU A 632 1.42 14.14 12.31
N PHE A 633 1.22 13.77 13.58
CA PHE A 633 1.89 14.40 14.72
C PHE A 633 3.41 14.18 14.68
N CYS A 634 3.88 12.95 14.47
CA CYS A 634 5.32 12.64 14.31
C CYS A 634 5.93 13.38 13.11
N LEU A 635 5.23 13.44 11.97
CA LEU A 635 5.64 14.25 10.82
C LEU A 635 5.67 15.74 11.15
N SER A 636 4.78 16.27 11.99
CA SER A 636 4.83 17.68 12.43
C SER A 636 6.07 18.01 13.28
N ILE A 637 6.62 17.02 14.00
CA ILE A 637 7.88 17.16 14.74
C ILE A 637 9.09 17.09 13.79
N VAL A 638 9.09 16.17 12.82
CA VAL A 638 10.23 15.92 11.91
C VAL A 638 10.32 16.95 10.78
N VAL A 639 9.18 17.34 10.19
CA VAL A 639 9.09 18.26 9.05
C VAL A 639 8.81 19.71 9.50
N GLY A 640 8.39 19.89 10.76
CA GLY A 640 8.04 21.17 11.36
C GLY A 640 6.53 21.48 11.24
N PRO A 641 5.90 22.04 12.30
CA PRO A 641 4.44 22.16 12.36
C PRO A 641 3.88 23.14 11.33
N PHE A 642 4.59 24.24 11.04
CA PHE A 642 4.20 25.18 9.99
C PHE A 642 4.27 24.56 8.58
N GLN A 643 5.25 23.69 8.31
CA GLN A 643 5.35 23.01 7.02
C GLN A 643 4.25 21.96 6.88
N MET A 644 3.93 21.20 7.93
CA MET A 644 2.77 20.29 7.92
C MET A 644 1.43 21.02 7.84
N LEU A 645 1.30 22.22 8.42
CA LEU A 645 0.13 23.09 8.23
C LEU A 645 -0.01 23.52 6.75
N LYS A 646 1.09 23.93 6.09
CA LYS A 646 1.10 24.22 4.65
C LYS A 646 0.77 22.99 3.80
N LEU A 647 1.39 21.83 4.07
CA LEU A 647 1.32 20.65 3.21
C LEU A 647 0.07 19.79 3.42
N TYR A 648 -0.45 19.69 4.64
CA TYR A 648 -1.60 18.82 4.96
C TYR A 648 -2.74 19.58 5.64
N GLY A 649 -2.45 20.44 6.63
CA GLY A 649 -3.48 21.08 7.45
C GLY A 649 -4.45 21.98 6.69
N ILE A 650 -3.95 22.88 5.84
CA ILE A 650 -4.80 23.78 5.03
C ILE A 650 -5.56 23.00 3.92
N PRO A 651 -4.95 22.07 3.17
CA PRO A 651 -5.68 21.15 2.29
C PRO A 651 -6.79 20.36 2.99
N TYR A 652 -6.54 19.85 4.21
CA TYR A 652 -7.53 19.14 5.01
C TYR A 652 -8.73 20.03 5.38
N LEU A 653 -8.51 21.30 5.74
CA LEU A 653 -9.59 22.26 5.96
C LEU A 653 -10.42 22.54 4.69
N ILE A 654 -9.79 22.54 3.51
CA ILE A 654 -10.48 22.70 2.23
C ILE A 654 -11.28 21.43 1.85
N PHE A 655 -10.78 20.24 2.17
CA PHE A 655 -11.54 19.00 2.09
C PHE A 655 -12.77 19.02 3.01
N VAL A 656 -12.62 19.47 4.26
CA VAL A 656 -13.75 19.62 5.21
C VAL A 656 -14.80 20.59 4.66
N MET A 657 -14.39 21.73 4.12
CA MET A 657 -15.30 22.67 3.44
C MET A 657 -16.03 22.01 2.27
N TRP A 658 -15.33 21.24 1.41
CA TRP A 658 -15.98 20.51 0.32
C TRP A 658 -17.01 19.49 0.82
N LEU A 659 -16.69 18.73 1.87
CA LEU A 659 -17.59 17.72 2.43
C LEU A 659 -18.86 18.36 2.99
N ASP A 660 -18.75 19.37 3.86
CA ASP A 660 -19.90 20.06 4.41
C ASP A 660 -20.71 20.79 3.32
N PHE A 661 -20.05 21.42 2.34
CA PHE A 661 -20.70 22.11 1.22
C PHE A 661 -21.50 21.18 0.30
N VAL A 662 -20.89 20.08 -0.15
CA VAL A 662 -21.53 19.11 -1.05
C VAL A 662 -22.68 18.40 -0.34
N THR A 663 -22.45 17.89 0.88
CA THR A 663 -23.50 17.19 1.64
C THR A 663 -24.66 18.12 1.98
N TYR A 664 -24.42 19.37 2.36
CA TYR A 664 -25.51 20.32 2.60
C TYR A 664 -26.34 20.56 1.33
N LEU A 665 -25.69 20.95 0.22
CA LEU A 665 -26.37 21.32 -1.03
C LEU A 665 -27.10 20.17 -1.73
N HIS A 666 -26.71 18.92 -1.46
CA HIS A 666 -27.37 17.73 -1.95
C HIS A 666 -28.69 17.39 -1.21
N HIS A 667 -28.86 17.92 0.01
CA HIS A 667 -30.04 17.69 0.87
C HIS A 667 -30.86 18.96 1.15
N HIS A 668 -30.42 20.12 0.64
CA HIS A 668 -31.09 21.42 0.82
C HIS A 668 -31.40 22.07 -0.53
N GLY A 669 -32.53 22.76 -0.61
CA GLY A 669 -33.07 23.35 -1.83
C GLY A 669 -33.73 24.70 -1.54
N HIS A 670 -33.17 25.75 -2.14
CA HIS A 670 -33.63 27.12 -1.96
C HIS A 670 -34.54 27.61 -3.12
N GLU A 671 -34.18 27.30 -4.37
CA GLU A 671 -35.00 27.66 -5.56
C GLU A 671 -36.36 26.94 -5.58
N GLN A 672 -36.45 25.78 -4.93
CA GLN A 672 -37.69 25.06 -4.60
C GLN A 672 -37.52 24.46 -3.21
N LYS A 673 -38.49 24.66 -2.30
CA LYS A 673 -38.45 24.03 -0.98
C LYS A 673 -38.64 22.53 -1.09
N LEU A 674 -37.84 21.78 -0.34
CA LEU A 674 -37.88 20.32 -0.30
C LEU A 674 -38.76 19.86 0.86
N PRO A 675 -39.68 18.89 0.65
CA PRO A 675 -40.45 18.29 1.73
C PRO A 675 -39.55 17.39 2.60
N TRP A 676 -39.80 17.40 3.90
CA TRP A 676 -39.32 16.41 4.86
C TRP A 676 -40.51 15.64 5.41
N TYR A 677 -40.32 14.35 5.70
CA TYR A 677 -41.42 13.47 6.08
C TYR A 677 -41.29 12.92 7.50
N ARG A 678 -42.43 12.61 8.11
CA ARG A 678 -42.61 11.94 9.40
C ARG A 678 -43.68 10.85 9.24
N GLY A 679 -43.66 9.86 10.12
CA GLY A 679 -44.75 8.90 10.28
C GLY A 679 -45.03 8.07 9.02
N LYS A 680 -46.29 8.07 8.55
CA LYS A 680 -46.76 7.26 7.42
C LYS A 680 -46.42 7.85 6.06
N GLU A 681 -46.18 9.16 6.00
CA GLU A 681 -45.86 9.83 4.73
C GLU A 681 -44.45 9.50 4.23
N TRP A 682 -43.51 9.18 5.13
CA TRP A 682 -42.17 8.78 4.72
C TRP A 682 -42.17 7.40 4.05
N SER A 683 -41.51 7.33 2.90
CA SER A 683 -41.07 6.09 2.26
C SER A 683 -39.70 6.29 1.65
N TYR A 684 -38.93 5.21 1.47
CA TYR A 684 -37.60 5.28 0.85
C TYR A 684 -37.62 6.01 -0.51
N LEU A 685 -38.62 5.77 -1.36
CA LEU A 685 -38.71 6.47 -2.65
C LEU A 685 -38.99 7.98 -2.48
N ARG A 686 -40.00 8.38 -1.68
CA ARG A 686 -40.31 9.80 -1.44
C ARG A 686 -39.13 10.53 -0.79
N GLY A 687 -38.44 9.88 0.15
CA GLY A 687 -37.22 10.37 0.80
C GLY A 687 -36.04 10.57 -0.17
N GLY A 688 -35.85 9.66 -1.12
CA GLY A 688 -34.80 9.81 -2.13
C GLY A 688 -35.05 10.98 -3.09
N LEU A 689 -36.32 11.24 -3.42
CA LEU A 689 -36.75 12.35 -4.28
C LEU A 689 -36.70 13.73 -3.61
N THR A 690 -36.34 13.83 -2.31
CA THR A 690 -36.01 15.11 -1.67
C THR A 690 -34.57 15.54 -1.97
N THR A 691 -33.70 14.62 -2.38
CA THR A 691 -32.31 14.97 -2.72
C THR A 691 -32.22 15.74 -4.04
N VAL A 692 -31.10 16.45 -4.24
CA VAL A 692 -30.93 17.36 -5.38
C VAL A 692 -29.57 17.16 -6.04
N ASP A 693 -29.59 16.86 -7.34
CA ASP A 693 -28.39 16.84 -8.18
C ASP A 693 -27.74 18.24 -8.26
N ARG A 694 -26.40 18.29 -8.35
CA ARG A 694 -25.62 19.54 -8.44
C ARG A 694 -24.53 19.42 -9.49
N ASP A 695 -24.30 20.51 -10.23
CA ASP A 695 -23.22 20.64 -11.19
C ASP A 695 -22.08 21.48 -10.62
N TYR A 696 -20.92 20.86 -10.39
CA TYR A 696 -19.73 21.49 -9.82
C TYR A 696 -18.74 21.99 -10.89
N GLY A 697 -19.13 22.08 -12.16
CA GLY A 697 -18.29 22.61 -13.24
C GLY A 697 -17.08 21.73 -13.54
N TRP A 698 -15.87 22.29 -13.52
CA TRP A 698 -14.64 21.52 -13.72
C TRP A 698 -14.38 20.49 -12.62
N PHE A 699 -14.92 20.69 -11.42
CA PHE A 699 -14.69 19.79 -10.29
C PHE A 699 -15.43 18.46 -10.40
N ASN A 700 -16.46 18.34 -11.25
CA ASN A 700 -17.29 17.13 -11.38
C ASN A 700 -16.47 15.83 -11.52
N ASN A 701 -15.46 15.79 -12.39
CA ASN A 701 -14.65 14.57 -12.59
C ASN A 701 -13.68 14.25 -11.43
N ILE A 702 -13.27 15.27 -10.67
CA ILE A 702 -12.48 15.11 -9.44
C ILE A 702 -13.40 14.63 -8.30
N HIS A 703 -14.65 15.09 -8.30
CA HIS A 703 -15.73 14.65 -7.41
C HIS A 703 -16.32 13.29 -7.83
N HIS A 704 -15.69 12.59 -8.80
CA HIS A 704 -16.16 11.31 -9.35
C HIS A 704 -17.63 11.33 -9.82
N ASP A 705 -18.08 12.48 -10.31
CA ASP A 705 -19.46 12.74 -10.76
C ASP A 705 -20.56 12.50 -9.69
N ILE A 706 -20.22 12.48 -8.39
CA ILE A 706 -21.17 12.30 -7.26
C ILE A 706 -22.29 13.36 -7.20
N GLY A 707 -22.13 14.47 -7.94
CA GLY A 707 -23.16 15.48 -8.14
C GLY A 707 -24.46 14.95 -8.76
N THR A 708 -24.48 13.76 -9.38
CA THR A 708 -25.73 13.05 -9.71
C THR A 708 -26.28 12.26 -8.52
N HIS A 709 -26.61 12.98 -7.45
CA HIS A 709 -26.89 12.45 -6.12
C HIS A 709 -28.24 11.73 -5.98
N VAL A 710 -29.25 12.05 -6.81
CA VAL A 710 -30.60 11.45 -6.69
C VAL A 710 -30.58 9.95 -6.96
N ILE A 711 -29.93 9.51 -8.04
CA ILE A 711 -29.77 8.09 -8.35
C ILE A 711 -28.78 7.41 -7.41
N HIS A 712 -27.75 8.13 -6.96
CA HIS A 712 -26.89 7.63 -5.89
C HIS A 712 -27.68 7.35 -4.60
N HIS A 713 -28.66 8.19 -4.23
CA HIS A 713 -29.48 7.98 -3.04
C HIS A 713 -30.46 6.80 -3.14
N LEU A 714 -31.06 6.62 -4.32
CA LEU A 714 -32.00 5.54 -4.61
C LEU A 714 -31.29 4.20 -4.87
N PHE A 715 -30.03 4.22 -5.33
CA PHE A 715 -29.26 3.04 -5.73
C PHE A 715 -27.75 3.19 -5.46
N PRO A 716 -27.30 3.32 -4.19
CA PRO A 716 -25.90 3.58 -3.85
C PRO A 716 -24.94 2.42 -4.17
N GLN A 717 -25.43 1.31 -4.72
CA GLN A 717 -24.65 0.18 -5.19
C GLN A 717 -24.09 0.38 -6.62
N ILE A 718 -24.56 1.39 -7.35
CA ILE A 718 -24.02 1.78 -8.66
C ILE A 718 -22.64 2.46 -8.44
N PRO A 719 -21.56 2.03 -9.12
CA PRO A 719 -20.25 2.69 -9.02
C PRO A 719 -20.30 4.12 -9.54
N HIS A 720 -19.52 5.03 -8.93
CA HIS A 720 -19.43 6.43 -9.35
C HIS A 720 -19.29 6.62 -10.87
N TYR A 721 -18.44 5.80 -11.50
CA TYR A 721 -18.16 5.84 -12.95
C TYR A 721 -19.30 5.38 -13.87
N HIS A 722 -20.47 5.05 -13.33
CA HIS A 722 -21.73 4.85 -14.06
C HIS A 722 -22.89 5.75 -13.59
N LEU A 723 -22.74 6.55 -12.53
CA LEU A 723 -23.86 7.35 -11.98
C LEU A 723 -24.48 8.30 -13.01
N ARG A 724 -23.66 9.01 -13.82
CA ARG A 724 -24.18 9.90 -14.88
C ARG A 724 -24.98 9.18 -15.96
N GLU A 725 -24.61 7.95 -16.28
CA GLU A 725 -25.30 7.12 -17.26
C GLU A 725 -26.62 6.60 -16.70
N ALA A 726 -26.60 6.10 -15.46
CA ALA A 726 -27.79 5.68 -14.73
C ALA A 726 -28.79 6.85 -14.57
N THR A 727 -28.32 8.03 -14.15
CA THR A 727 -29.12 9.25 -14.05
C THR A 727 -29.69 9.69 -15.40
N LYS A 728 -28.88 9.78 -16.46
CA LYS A 728 -29.39 10.11 -17.81
C LYS A 728 -30.53 9.17 -18.23
N SER A 729 -30.39 7.87 -17.94
CA SER A 729 -31.37 6.86 -18.32
C SER A 729 -32.65 6.94 -17.47
N ALA A 730 -32.52 7.17 -16.16
CA ALA A 730 -33.64 7.24 -15.22
C ALA A 730 -34.53 8.49 -15.36
N LYS A 731 -34.01 9.62 -15.87
CA LYS A 731 -34.72 10.91 -15.96
C LYS A 731 -36.14 10.82 -16.50
N HIS A 732 -36.36 10.04 -17.56
CA HIS A 732 -37.67 9.93 -18.21
C HIS A 732 -38.74 9.25 -17.34
N VAL A 733 -38.33 8.37 -16.41
CA VAL A 733 -39.24 7.75 -15.42
C VAL A 733 -39.57 8.74 -14.31
N LEU A 734 -38.57 9.51 -13.86
CA LEU A 734 -38.73 10.48 -12.77
C LEU A 734 -39.62 11.68 -13.15
N GLY A 735 -39.63 12.09 -14.42
CA GLY A 735 -40.49 13.16 -14.92
C GLY A 735 -40.36 14.46 -14.11
N LYS A 736 -41.50 15.07 -13.75
CA LYS A 736 -41.54 16.32 -12.95
C LYS A 736 -40.83 16.23 -11.58
N TYR A 737 -40.60 15.03 -11.02
CA TYR A 737 -39.88 14.85 -9.76
C TYR A 737 -38.34 14.99 -9.90
N TYR A 738 -37.77 14.93 -11.11
CA TYR A 738 -36.33 15.15 -11.29
C TYR A 738 -36.02 16.63 -11.54
N ARG A 739 -35.21 17.20 -10.66
CA ARG A 739 -34.77 18.61 -10.72
C ARG A 739 -33.44 18.67 -11.47
N GLU A 740 -33.48 19.02 -12.75
CA GLU A 740 -32.27 19.15 -13.58
C GLU A 740 -31.33 20.24 -13.00
N PRO A 741 -30.06 19.91 -12.69
CA PRO A 741 -29.14 20.89 -12.13
C PRO A 741 -28.80 21.98 -13.15
N LYS A 742 -29.00 23.23 -12.73
CA LYS A 742 -28.49 24.43 -13.40
C LYS A 742 -27.00 24.26 -13.68
N LYS A 743 -26.61 24.41 -14.96
CA LYS A 743 -25.23 24.16 -15.37
C LYS A 743 -24.27 25.20 -14.83
N SER A 744 -23.10 24.72 -14.43
CA SER A 744 -22.01 25.56 -13.93
C SER A 744 -21.05 25.94 -15.04
N GLY A 745 -20.41 27.10 -14.89
CA GLY A 745 -19.16 27.41 -15.60
C GLY A 745 -17.99 26.63 -14.99
N PRO A 746 -16.73 27.05 -15.26
CA PRO A 746 -15.53 26.46 -14.67
C PRO A 746 -15.60 26.27 -13.15
N VAL A 747 -16.12 27.29 -12.43
CA VAL A 747 -16.29 27.32 -10.98
C VAL A 747 -17.78 27.54 -10.66
N PRO A 748 -18.39 26.76 -9.73
CA PRO A 748 -19.83 26.75 -9.51
C PRO A 748 -20.32 27.88 -8.57
N PHE A 749 -19.94 29.14 -8.84
CA PHE A 749 -20.25 30.29 -7.97
C PHE A 749 -21.75 30.43 -7.60
N HIS A 750 -22.66 30.00 -8.47
CA HIS A 750 -24.10 30.05 -8.20
C HIS A 750 -24.52 29.18 -7.00
N LEU A 751 -23.78 28.10 -6.72
CA LEU A 751 -24.03 27.22 -5.59
C LEU A 751 -23.71 27.89 -4.24
N ILE A 752 -22.80 28.88 -4.21
CA ILE A 752 -22.52 29.67 -3.00
C ILE A 752 -23.74 30.50 -2.61
N ASN A 753 -24.43 31.11 -3.60
CA ASN A 753 -25.66 31.86 -3.34
C ASN A 753 -26.79 30.94 -2.84
N ASN A 754 -26.89 29.73 -3.38
CA ASN A 754 -27.88 28.74 -2.94
C ASN A 754 -27.57 28.23 -1.52
N LEU A 755 -26.30 28.03 -1.18
CA LEU A 755 -25.85 27.70 0.17
C LEU A 755 -26.22 28.81 1.17
N VAL A 756 -25.77 30.05 0.91
CA VAL A 756 -25.98 31.18 1.82
C VAL A 756 -27.46 31.40 2.10
N LYS A 757 -28.29 31.50 1.05
CA LYS A 757 -29.72 31.76 1.23
C LYS A 757 -30.48 30.62 1.93
N SER A 758 -30.07 29.36 1.71
CA SER A 758 -30.64 28.22 2.43
C SER A 758 -30.24 28.25 3.91
N ILE A 759 -28.97 28.52 4.23
CA ILE A 759 -28.48 28.68 5.61
C ILE A 759 -29.09 29.91 6.32
N GLU A 760 -29.55 30.92 5.57
CA GLU A 760 -30.27 32.12 6.06
C GLU A 760 -31.79 31.92 6.25
N GLN A 761 -32.37 30.82 5.74
CA GLN A 761 -33.82 30.62 5.69
C GLN A 761 -34.30 29.29 6.29
N ASP A 762 -33.50 28.24 6.24
CA ASP A 762 -33.88 26.87 6.57
C ASP A 762 -33.49 26.49 8.01
N HIS A 763 -34.10 27.15 8.99
CA HIS A 763 -33.69 27.09 10.40
C HIS A 763 -34.29 25.91 11.18
N TYR A 764 -35.59 25.61 10.98
CA TYR A 764 -36.28 24.52 11.68
C TYR A 764 -37.51 24.00 10.91
N VAL A 765 -38.11 22.92 11.39
CA VAL A 765 -39.42 22.39 10.93
C VAL A 765 -40.38 22.21 12.11
N SER A 766 -41.68 22.17 11.87
CA SER A 766 -42.66 22.06 12.95
C SER A 766 -42.57 20.74 13.73
N ASP A 767 -42.85 20.82 15.03
CA ASP A 767 -43.03 19.65 15.89
C ASP A 767 -44.30 18.84 15.53
N THR A 768 -45.23 19.38 14.72
CA THR A 768 -46.46 18.72 14.26
C THR A 768 -46.49 18.49 12.74
N GLY A 769 -47.45 17.69 12.25
CA GLY A 769 -47.59 17.34 10.82
C GLY A 769 -46.79 16.12 10.36
N GLU A 770 -47.15 15.54 9.19
CA GLU A 770 -46.43 14.41 8.57
C GLU A 770 -45.64 14.78 7.30
N ILE A 771 -46.06 15.82 6.57
CA ILE A 771 -45.26 16.49 5.52
C ILE A 771 -44.83 17.85 6.07
N LEU A 772 -43.53 18.14 6.01
CA LEU A 772 -42.89 19.29 6.66
C LEU A 772 -42.06 20.08 5.66
N TYR A 773 -42.01 21.40 5.85
CA TYR A 773 -41.13 22.29 5.11
C TYR A 773 -40.37 23.19 6.08
N TYR A 774 -39.16 23.58 5.70
CA TYR A 774 -38.32 24.46 6.50
C TYR A 774 -38.96 25.84 6.73
N GLN A 775 -38.81 26.35 7.95
CA GLN A 775 -39.28 27.64 8.45
C GLN A 775 -38.12 28.53 8.88
N THR A 776 -38.33 29.84 8.75
CA THR A 776 -37.31 30.87 8.94
C THR A 776 -37.53 31.62 10.25
N ASP A 777 -36.62 31.45 11.21
CA ASP A 777 -36.48 32.39 12.32
C ASP A 777 -35.99 33.76 11.81
N ALA A 778 -36.91 34.72 11.71
CA ALA A 778 -36.64 36.09 11.25
C ALA A 778 -35.81 36.94 12.24
N GLN A 779 -35.66 36.51 13.50
CA GLN A 779 -34.87 37.22 14.50
C GLN A 779 -33.38 36.87 14.42
N LEU A 780 -33.03 35.67 13.93
CA LEU A 780 -31.65 35.15 13.91
C LEU A 780 -30.65 36.04 13.16
N TYR A 781 -31.10 36.72 12.11
CA TYR A 781 -30.29 37.63 11.29
C TYR A 781 -30.61 39.13 11.49
N GLY A 782 -31.55 39.47 12.38
CA GLY A 782 -31.79 40.86 12.80
C GLY A 782 -32.55 41.74 11.79
N SER A 783 -33.71 41.28 11.30
CA SER A 783 -34.61 42.15 10.50
C SER A 783 -35.23 43.26 11.36
N SER A 784 -34.71 44.49 11.25
CA SER A 784 -35.27 45.69 11.88
C SER A 784 -36.53 46.18 11.15
N ARG A 785 -37.63 45.43 11.25
CA ARG A 785 -38.95 45.76 10.67
C ARG A 785 -40.14 45.25 11.51
N SER A 786 -40.35 45.80 12.71
CA SER A 786 -41.69 45.94 13.35
C SER A 786 -41.63 46.66 14.71
N LYS A 787 -41.29 47.96 14.72
CA LYS A 787 -41.63 48.90 15.81
C LYS A 787 -41.78 50.33 15.26
N ILE A 788 -42.69 50.46 14.31
CA ILE A 788 -43.49 51.67 14.06
C ILE A 788 -44.95 51.18 14.11
N GLU A 789 -45.83 52.01 14.63
CA GLU A 789 -47.21 51.69 15.03
C GLU A 789 -48.16 51.45 13.84
#